data_AF-A0A812UK67-F1
#
_entry.id   AF-A0A812UK67-F1
#
_cell.length_a   1.000
_cell.length_b   1.000
_cell.length_c   1.000
_cell.angle_alpha   90.00
_cell.angle_beta   90.00
_cell.angle_gamma   90.00
#
_symmetry.space_group_name_H-M   'P 1'
#
loop_
_entity.id
_entity.type
_entity.pdbx_description
1 polymer ?
#
loop_
_entity_poly.entity_id
_entity_poly.type
_entity_poly.pdbx_seq_one_letter_code
_entity_poly.pdbx_strand_id
1 'polypeptide(L)'
;MLGAMLWCDLSLMRLIRLWSLLSLLWTDSLAETLPLRRTVQLKDLPMPLLSLGLDGTESTAARLASFFAAGGRHISVRSSSPHHELQEVAGAVAEAGLSWSEVFVSAQVAAEDLGYDGTIRAVDQMMGWLGIGGLNLALVGPGRPSLGKKQVLSTDPACAGSDFGWELCVAGSIAAVEHMQIMGTVDALGAYDWTVHWLQRFWPLLHEPLAAVQLTFDTFASSHRAAAKYCLMRGVQVLMGGFVEQPGGLLLYMFFDAQTYSEAVAGRAASASAAVVADWLATKNVAVVLPASIDPGQLTNLLGPDEQLLASRSLLDALEFRFWPVQTSPMLHEILPEGAACQFDLHVTGFLECALAMKDLRKSEAVLPVDQGPRGCSVYLGNNCNSFACAQPQFRESGMVAGHPRTLPVCQKNFANLPDQGRTLFLSMCMGSDYFEKFCAPFLASYRMVYGGVAPGWHTLRVWAVGVNASQLQQAKDMFSSAGVEFEESSLQALSRQYAEEHGHGSGVEGYLHENLSLPGVDSATGCHECDPLNPHICLCDPGVHDEKVVFNNIYFLRWVGAQFEATQNSGFQYMVFIDSDMLFLRPLDKFLTRQPAAEWEYAFTVYDKLHEVPWGSNEEVAKTRNGHVRLNAGIQFFRYTSSVALYLSNLVRITLDFVEQGHVQVPGGNVLTWYLEEFKGVSQAAIAWVVGLHNLLYEDCEICWPKAPVLEMLSEYGEPFKLKAQGLPARLLNQAESVVDGVLTKDMHIVHLKGLWWRILILNSTAHPIETRCLAWNSDAHKLWTSLYLAWRPQHVIDTVVRHGEGCPRTSWMEVPESQLGSLLPPDT
;
A
#
# COMPACT_ATOMS: atom_id res chain seq x y z
N MET A 1 16.38 -56.86 45.00
CA MET A 1 16.19 -55.40 44.83
C MET A 1 15.45 -55.14 43.53
N LEU A 2 14.14 -55.38 43.50
CA LEU A 2 13.17 -55.00 42.48
C LEU A 2 11.81 -55.34 43.10
N GLY A 3 11.13 -54.34 43.68
CA GLY A 3 9.89 -54.59 44.42
C GLY A 3 9.38 -53.47 45.34
N ALA A 4 9.89 -52.23 45.22
CA ALA A 4 9.45 -51.12 46.08
C ALA A 4 9.15 -49.81 45.34
N MET A 5 8.98 -49.84 44.01
CA MET A 5 8.80 -48.61 43.20
C MET A 5 7.42 -48.45 42.56
N LEU A 6 6.49 -49.39 42.76
CA LEU A 6 5.16 -49.36 42.11
C LEU A 6 4.00 -48.87 43.00
N TRP A 7 4.26 -48.45 44.24
CA TRP A 7 3.20 -48.04 45.17
C TRP A 7 3.10 -46.52 45.41
N CYS A 8 4.03 -45.70 44.91
CA CYS A 8 3.93 -44.23 45.04
C CYS A 8 3.16 -43.54 43.91
N ASP A 9 3.04 -44.13 42.71
CA ASP A 9 2.42 -43.46 41.56
C ASP A 9 0.88 -43.47 41.56
N LEU A 10 0.27 -44.47 42.19
CA LEU A 10 -1.20 -44.62 42.19
C LEU A 10 -1.89 -43.66 43.17
N SER A 11 -1.19 -43.18 44.19
CA SER A 11 -1.73 -42.23 45.18
C SER A 11 -1.66 -40.78 44.66
N LEU A 12 -0.62 -40.44 43.90
CA LEU A 12 -0.45 -39.10 43.31
C LEU A 12 -1.45 -38.86 42.16
N MET A 13 -1.68 -39.85 41.30
CA MET A 13 -2.69 -39.74 40.23
C MET A 13 -4.13 -39.65 40.76
N ARG A 14 -4.44 -40.27 41.92
CA ARG A 14 -5.75 -40.13 42.56
C ARG A 14 -5.94 -38.77 43.23
N LEU A 15 -4.89 -38.20 43.82
CA LEU A 15 -4.90 -36.84 44.36
C LEU A 15 -5.03 -35.79 43.24
N ILE A 16 -4.32 -35.96 42.12
CA ILE A 16 -4.45 -35.06 40.96
C ILE A 16 -5.86 -35.12 40.37
N ARG A 17 -6.45 -36.32 40.20
CA ARG A 17 -7.84 -36.45 39.73
C ARG A 17 -8.88 -35.91 40.71
N LEU A 18 -8.67 -36.04 42.03
CA LEU A 18 -9.55 -35.42 43.02
C LEU A 18 -9.43 -33.90 43.01
N TRP A 19 -8.22 -33.35 42.79
CA TRP A 19 -8.01 -31.92 42.68
C TRP A 19 -8.63 -31.35 41.40
N SER A 20 -8.54 -32.06 40.27
CA SER A 20 -9.23 -31.70 39.02
C SER A 20 -10.76 -31.75 39.14
N LEU A 21 -11.30 -32.71 39.90
CA LEU A 21 -12.74 -32.81 40.16
C LEU A 21 -13.24 -31.78 41.18
N LEU A 22 -12.40 -31.38 42.15
CA LEU A 22 -12.72 -30.32 43.11
C LEU A 22 -12.56 -28.92 42.50
N SER A 23 -11.64 -28.70 41.55
CA SER A 23 -11.52 -27.44 40.81
C SER A 23 -12.65 -27.23 39.80
N LEU A 24 -13.27 -28.33 39.31
CA LEU A 24 -14.48 -28.31 38.49
C LEU A 24 -15.76 -28.02 39.31
N LEU A 25 -15.75 -28.23 40.63
CA LEU A 25 -16.91 -27.99 41.50
C LEU A 25 -16.86 -26.64 42.25
N TRP A 26 -15.76 -25.89 42.12
CA TRP A 26 -15.57 -24.59 42.79
C TRP A 26 -15.50 -23.39 41.84
N THR A 27 -15.68 -23.60 40.53
CA THR A 27 -15.70 -22.52 39.53
C THR A 27 -17.10 -22.14 39.03
N ASP A 28 -18.14 -22.89 39.40
CA ASP A 28 -19.51 -22.67 38.89
C ASP A 28 -20.42 -21.82 39.79
N SER A 29 -19.90 -21.13 40.82
CA SER A 29 -20.76 -20.45 41.82
C SER A 29 -20.49 -18.96 42.07
N LEU A 30 -19.60 -18.29 41.32
CA LEU A 30 -19.41 -16.83 41.43
C LEU A 30 -19.40 -16.08 40.09
N ALA A 31 -19.63 -16.77 38.98
CA ALA A 31 -19.81 -16.16 37.68
C ALA A 31 -21.31 -16.01 37.36
N GLU A 32 -22.07 -15.31 38.21
CA GLU A 32 -23.15 -14.50 37.64
C GLU A 32 -22.48 -13.36 36.89
N THR A 33 -21.94 -13.69 35.71
CA THR A 33 -21.43 -12.73 34.74
C THR A 33 -22.56 -11.76 34.48
N LEU A 34 -22.43 -10.54 34.99
CA LEU A 34 -23.20 -9.41 34.51
C LEU A 34 -23.14 -9.51 32.98
N PRO A 35 -24.29 -9.69 32.30
CA PRO A 35 -24.25 -9.95 30.89
C PRO A 35 -23.61 -8.75 30.22
N LEU A 36 -22.47 -8.97 29.56
CA LEU A 36 -21.86 -8.08 28.58
C LEU A 36 -22.88 -7.90 27.44
N ARG A 37 -23.98 -7.19 27.69
CA ARG A 37 -25.24 -7.29 26.91
C ARG A 37 -25.13 -6.77 25.49
N ARG A 38 -24.01 -6.15 25.12
CA ARG A 38 -23.81 -5.48 23.84
C ARG A 38 -22.34 -5.59 23.43
N THR A 39 -21.94 -6.78 23.00
CA THR A 39 -20.65 -6.99 22.33
C THR A 39 -20.88 -7.15 20.82
N VAL A 40 -19.87 -6.79 20.04
CA VAL A 40 -19.73 -7.15 18.64
C VAL A 40 -18.53 -8.07 18.50
N GLN A 41 -18.60 -9.02 17.58
CA GLN A 41 -17.47 -9.89 17.28
C GLN A 41 -16.50 -9.16 16.37
N LEU A 42 -15.35 -8.80 16.92
CA LEU A 42 -14.21 -8.27 16.19
C LEU A 42 -13.32 -9.45 15.79
N LYS A 43 -13.54 -10.00 14.60
CA LYS A 43 -13.04 -11.34 14.23
C LYS A 43 -13.54 -12.37 15.25
N ASP A 44 -12.66 -12.88 16.11
CA ASP A 44 -12.96 -13.83 17.19
C ASP A 44 -12.92 -13.21 18.59
N LEU A 45 -12.74 -11.88 18.69
CA LEU A 45 -12.63 -11.14 19.94
C LEU A 45 -13.96 -10.44 20.26
N PRO A 46 -14.57 -10.71 21.44
CA PRO A 46 -15.76 -9.99 21.86
C PRO A 46 -15.40 -8.56 22.26
N MET A 47 -15.76 -7.58 21.44
CA MET A 47 -15.53 -6.17 21.71
C MET A 47 -16.81 -5.53 22.28
N PRO A 48 -16.78 -4.91 23.48
CA PRO A 48 -17.92 -4.16 23.99
C PRO A 48 -18.27 -2.96 23.10
N LEU A 49 -19.56 -2.78 22.84
CA LEU A 49 -20.09 -1.71 21.97
C LEU A 49 -19.89 -0.30 22.55
N LEU A 50 -19.64 -0.16 23.85
CA LEU A 50 -19.40 1.13 24.49
C LEU A 50 -17.97 1.18 25.04
N SER A 51 -17.16 2.06 24.48
CA SER A 51 -15.81 2.38 24.94
C SER A 51 -15.81 3.71 25.69
N LEU A 52 -14.97 3.87 26.71
CA LEU A 52 -14.63 5.18 27.25
C LEU A 52 -13.35 5.71 26.60
N GLY A 53 -13.42 6.85 25.92
CA GLY A 53 -12.23 7.54 25.38
C GLY A 53 -11.61 8.45 26.44
N LEU A 54 -10.28 8.48 26.49
CA LEU A 54 -9.51 9.32 27.41
C LEU A 54 -8.87 10.50 26.67
N ASP A 55 -8.81 11.68 27.32
CA ASP A 55 -8.38 12.94 26.71
C ASP A 55 -7.44 13.78 27.59
N GLY A 56 -6.90 13.22 28.68
CA GLY A 56 -5.97 13.92 29.57
C GLY A 56 -6.56 15.02 30.44
N THR A 57 -7.89 15.09 30.61
CA THR A 57 -8.56 16.07 31.49
C THR A 57 -8.54 15.67 32.98
N GLU A 58 -8.70 16.64 33.89
CA GLU A 58 -8.69 16.37 35.34
C GLU A 58 -9.75 15.32 35.76
N SER A 59 -9.33 14.31 36.53
CA SER A 59 -10.11 13.22 37.15
C SER A 59 -10.40 11.97 36.30
N THR A 60 -9.40 11.39 35.62
CA THR A 60 -9.53 10.12 34.88
C THR A 60 -9.92 8.94 35.79
N ALA A 61 -9.28 8.80 36.96
CA ALA A 61 -9.56 7.71 37.90
C ALA A 61 -11.03 7.63 38.37
N ALA A 62 -11.65 8.74 38.78
CA ALA A 62 -13.02 8.74 39.30
C ALA A 62 -14.06 8.38 38.21
N ARG A 63 -13.79 8.77 36.97
CA ARG A 63 -14.64 8.46 35.81
C ARG A 63 -14.54 6.99 35.43
N LEU A 64 -13.32 6.45 35.40
CA LEU A 64 -13.10 5.02 35.18
C LEU A 64 -13.74 4.17 36.28
N ALA A 65 -13.61 4.57 37.54
CA ALA A 65 -14.29 3.90 38.64
C ALA A 65 -15.82 3.86 38.43
N SER A 66 -16.42 4.98 38.00
CA SER A 66 -17.85 5.05 37.68
C SER A 66 -18.22 4.19 36.46
N PHE A 67 -17.40 4.21 35.41
CA PHE A 67 -17.59 3.40 34.21
C PHE A 67 -17.53 1.90 34.51
N PHE A 68 -16.53 1.45 35.27
CA PHE A 68 -16.37 0.05 35.66
C PHE A 68 -17.47 -0.42 36.61
N ALA A 69 -17.87 0.42 37.57
CA ALA A 69 -18.98 0.15 38.49
C ALA A 69 -20.32 0.03 37.74
N ALA A 70 -20.49 0.79 36.65
CA ALA A 70 -21.66 0.70 35.77
C ALA A 70 -21.59 -0.51 34.81
N GLY A 71 -20.50 -1.28 34.79
CA GLY A 71 -20.34 -2.47 33.95
C GLY A 71 -19.60 -2.24 32.63
N GLY A 72 -19.02 -1.06 32.41
CA GLY A 72 -18.18 -0.77 31.25
C GLY A 72 -16.92 -1.63 31.22
N ARG A 73 -16.52 -2.12 30.04
CA ARG A 73 -15.37 -3.04 29.87
C ARG A 73 -14.53 -2.74 28.64
N HIS A 74 -14.65 -1.55 28.04
CA HIS A 74 -13.83 -1.14 26.91
C HIS A 74 -13.29 0.27 27.14
N ILE A 75 -11.97 0.41 27.07
CA ILE A 75 -11.27 1.68 27.21
C ILE A 75 -10.48 1.98 25.93
N SER A 76 -10.43 3.26 25.55
CA SER A 76 -9.61 3.73 24.45
C SER A 76 -8.57 4.73 24.94
N VAL A 77 -7.31 4.36 24.77
CA VAL A 77 -6.12 5.15 25.11
C VAL A 77 -5.44 5.68 23.84
N ARG A 78 -4.57 6.67 23.99
CA ARG A 78 -3.77 7.23 22.90
C ARG A 78 -2.29 7.10 23.22
N SER A 79 -1.43 6.93 22.22
CA SER A 79 0.03 6.91 22.44
C SER A 79 0.56 8.23 22.98
N SER A 80 -0.12 9.34 22.64
CA SER A 80 0.16 10.66 23.19
C SER A 80 -0.30 10.86 24.64
N SER A 81 -0.97 9.88 25.27
CA SER A 81 -1.41 9.98 26.66
C SER A 81 -0.19 10.02 27.60
N PRO A 82 -0.12 10.95 28.56
CA PRO A 82 1.00 11.03 29.48
C PRO A 82 1.03 9.84 30.44
N HIS A 83 2.23 9.47 30.90
CA HIS A 83 2.47 8.36 31.82
C HIS A 83 1.52 8.31 33.02
N HIS A 84 1.31 9.45 33.68
CA HIS A 84 0.46 9.51 34.88
C HIS A 84 -1.01 9.17 34.58
N GLU A 85 -1.52 9.53 33.40
CA GLU A 85 -2.87 9.17 32.98
C GLU A 85 -3.00 7.65 32.83
N LEU A 86 -2.05 6.99 32.13
CA LEU A 86 -2.10 5.53 31.98
C LEU A 86 -1.91 4.79 33.32
N GLN A 87 -1.13 5.34 34.26
CA GLN A 87 -1.05 4.80 35.61
C GLN A 87 -2.37 4.94 36.38
N GLU A 88 -3.11 6.04 36.20
CA GLU A 88 -4.46 6.18 36.75
C GLU A 88 -5.43 5.16 36.15
N VAL A 89 -5.31 4.85 34.85
CA VAL A 89 -6.09 3.77 34.22
C VAL A 89 -5.80 2.43 34.89
N ALA A 90 -4.52 2.07 35.03
CA ALA A 90 -4.12 0.81 35.66
C ALA A 90 -4.59 0.74 37.13
N GLY A 91 -4.47 1.84 37.87
CA GLY A 91 -4.99 1.98 39.22
C GLY A 91 -6.49 1.75 39.29
N ALA A 92 -7.27 2.39 38.40
CA ALA A 92 -8.72 2.25 38.38
C ALA A 92 -9.20 0.83 38.03
N VAL A 93 -8.51 0.12 37.13
CA VAL A 93 -8.79 -1.30 36.84
C VAL A 93 -8.53 -2.17 38.07
N ALA A 94 -7.40 -1.95 38.75
CA ALA A 94 -7.04 -2.68 39.96
C ALA A 94 -8.01 -2.40 41.13
N GLU A 95 -8.38 -1.13 41.34
CA GLU A 95 -9.36 -0.72 42.36
C GLU A 95 -10.75 -1.27 42.09
N ALA A 96 -11.15 -1.39 40.82
CA ALA A 96 -12.38 -2.06 40.42
C ALA A 96 -12.34 -3.59 40.60
N GLY A 97 -11.18 -4.16 40.95
CA GLY A 97 -10.99 -5.60 41.14
C GLY A 97 -11.09 -6.39 39.83
N LEU A 98 -10.87 -5.74 38.68
CA LEU A 98 -10.97 -6.37 37.36
C LEU A 98 -9.62 -6.93 36.91
N SER A 99 -9.67 -8.07 36.20
CA SER A 99 -8.53 -8.54 35.42
C SER A 99 -8.44 -7.78 34.10
N TRP A 100 -7.22 -7.56 33.60
CA TRP A 100 -7.01 -7.04 32.24
C TRP A 100 -7.63 -7.95 31.16
N SER A 101 -7.82 -9.24 31.44
CA SER A 101 -8.55 -10.14 30.52
C SER A 101 -10.06 -9.83 30.42
N GLU A 102 -10.61 -9.05 31.35
CA GLU A 102 -12.01 -8.61 31.33
C GLU A 102 -12.19 -7.24 30.69
N VAL A 103 -11.09 -6.52 30.42
CA VAL A 103 -11.10 -5.14 29.90
C VAL A 103 -10.55 -5.14 28.49
N PHE A 104 -11.38 -4.76 27.52
CA PHE A 104 -10.98 -4.53 26.14
C PHE A 104 -10.22 -3.20 26.02
N VAL A 105 -8.96 -3.24 25.59
CA VAL A 105 -8.11 -2.05 25.44
C VAL A 105 -7.86 -1.75 23.97
N SER A 106 -8.31 -0.57 23.52
CA SER A 106 -8.01 -0.01 22.21
C SER A 106 -6.95 1.11 22.33
N ALA A 107 -5.87 1.04 21.56
CA ALA A 107 -4.82 2.05 21.55
C ALA A 107 -4.78 2.80 20.22
N GLN A 108 -4.84 4.13 20.24
CA GLN A 108 -4.69 4.99 19.07
C GLN A 108 -3.24 5.45 18.93
N VAL A 109 -2.58 5.13 17.82
CA VAL A 109 -1.21 5.55 17.52
C VAL A 109 -1.22 6.95 16.90
N ALA A 110 -0.91 7.96 17.70
CA ALA A 110 -0.91 9.36 17.32
C ALA A 110 0.06 9.65 16.15
N ALA A 111 -0.15 10.77 15.46
CA ALA A 111 0.62 11.13 14.26
C ALA A 111 2.13 11.25 14.56
N GLU A 112 2.48 11.74 15.74
CA GLU A 112 3.85 11.82 16.24
C GLU A 112 4.55 10.46 16.40
N ASP A 113 3.79 9.38 16.56
CA ASP A 113 4.31 8.03 16.80
C ASP A 113 4.17 7.11 15.57
N LEU A 114 3.79 7.67 14.43
CA LEU A 114 3.74 6.93 13.17
C LEU A 114 5.15 6.60 12.65
N GLY A 115 5.22 5.55 11.83
CA GLY A 115 6.47 4.90 11.43
C GLY A 115 6.67 3.60 12.20
N TYR A 116 7.42 2.66 11.61
CA TYR A 116 7.56 1.31 12.16
C TYR A 116 8.11 1.32 13.60
N ASP A 117 9.28 1.92 13.80
CA ASP A 117 9.91 1.97 15.12
C ASP A 117 9.15 2.88 16.10
N GLY A 118 8.60 3.98 15.60
CA GLY A 118 7.76 4.90 16.40
C GLY A 118 6.57 4.18 17.00
N THR A 119 5.88 3.39 16.17
CA THR A 119 4.68 2.65 16.57
C THR A 119 5.00 1.53 17.55
N ILE A 120 6.06 0.75 17.32
CA ILE A 120 6.50 -0.28 18.29
C ILE A 120 6.82 0.36 19.64
N ARG A 121 7.66 1.42 19.65
CA ARG A 121 8.04 2.09 20.92
C ARG A 121 6.83 2.64 21.65
N ALA A 122 5.92 3.31 20.95
CA ALA A 122 4.73 3.91 21.53
C ALA A 122 3.79 2.85 22.13
N VAL A 123 3.58 1.74 21.42
CA VAL A 123 2.75 0.62 21.90
C VAL A 123 3.39 -0.07 23.10
N ASP A 124 4.69 -0.39 23.04
CA ASP A 124 5.43 -1.00 24.15
C ASP A 124 5.42 -0.10 25.40
N GLN A 125 5.58 1.21 25.21
CA GLN A 125 5.53 2.19 26.28
C GLN A 125 4.14 2.25 26.92
N MET A 126 3.07 2.31 26.12
CA MET A 126 1.69 2.24 26.63
C MET A 126 1.44 0.96 27.43
N MET A 127 1.86 -0.20 26.89
CA MET A 127 1.71 -1.49 27.58
C MET A 127 2.47 -1.52 28.90
N GLY A 128 3.71 -1.03 28.91
CA GLY A 128 4.54 -0.94 30.12
C GLY A 128 3.95 -0.01 31.18
N TRP A 129 3.37 1.12 30.76
CA TRP A 129 2.73 2.09 31.64
C TRP A 129 1.40 1.60 32.22
N LEU A 130 0.62 0.84 31.44
CA LEU A 130 -0.61 0.18 31.89
C LEU A 130 -0.33 -1.09 32.72
N GLY A 131 0.86 -1.67 32.58
CA GLY A 131 1.23 -2.93 33.22
C GLY A 131 0.53 -4.15 32.59
N ILE A 132 0.35 -4.13 31.26
CA ILE A 132 -0.32 -5.20 30.49
C ILE A 132 0.66 -5.93 29.57
N GLY A 133 0.34 -7.19 29.25
CA GLY A 133 1.14 -8.02 28.34
C GLY A 133 0.71 -7.93 26.87
N GLY A 134 -0.42 -7.30 26.57
CA GLY A 134 -0.93 -7.15 25.21
C GLY A 134 -2.13 -6.20 25.13
N LEU A 135 -2.42 -5.74 23.92
CA LEU A 135 -3.55 -4.89 23.56
C LEU A 135 -4.56 -5.65 22.71
N ASN A 136 -5.85 -5.37 22.87
CA ASN A 136 -6.86 -6.02 22.04
C ASN A 136 -6.97 -5.39 20.65
N LEU A 137 -6.77 -4.07 20.55
CA LEU A 137 -6.88 -3.35 19.28
C LEU A 137 -5.87 -2.20 19.21
N ALA A 138 -5.02 -2.20 18.18
CA ALA A 138 -4.17 -1.05 17.86
C ALA A 138 -4.69 -0.35 16.60
N LEU A 139 -4.96 0.95 16.71
CA LEU A 139 -5.55 1.80 15.67
C LEU A 139 -4.49 2.75 15.11
N VAL A 140 -4.15 2.58 13.84
CA VAL A 140 -3.19 3.46 13.14
C VAL A 140 -3.88 4.72 12.63
N GLY A 141 -3.34 5.89 12.95
CA GLY A 141 -3.87 7.19 12.54
C GLY A 141 -3.60 7.58 11.09
N PRO A 142 -4.18 8.70 10.63
CA PRO A 142 -3.74 9.32 9.39
C PRO A 142 -2.44 10.09 9.64
N GLY A 143 -1.53 10.09 8.66
CA GLY A 143 -0.23 10.77 8.81
C GLY A 143 -0.33 12.28 9.09
N ARG A 144 -1.37 12.97 8.62
CA ARG A 144 -1.46 14.42 8.83
C ARG A 144 -2.30 14.78 10.05
N PRO A 145 -1.72 15.43 11.07
CA PRO A 145 -2.54 16.17 12.03
C PRO A 145 -3.25 17.29 11.27
N SER A 146 -4.57 17.41 11.47
CA SER A 146 -5.39 18.44 10.83
C SER A 146 -4.86 19.84 11.19
N LEU A 147 -4.32 20.51 10.16
CA LEU A 147 -3.88 21.91 10.06
C LEU A 147 -4.14 22.80 11.29
N GLY A 148 -3.11 22.98 12.11
CA GLY A 148 -3.12 23.94 13.21
C GLY A 148 -1.73 24.31 13.72
N LYS A 149 -0.95 25.06 12.92
CA LYS A 149 0.28 25.85 13.21
C LYS A 149 1.41 25.29 14.10
N LYS A 150 1.24 24.23 14.88
CA LYS A 150 2.33 23.52 15.54
C LYS A 150 2.84 22.47 14.59
N GLN A 151 4.11 22.57 14.20
CA GLN A 151 4.81 21.42 13.62
C GLN A 151 4.74 20.30 14.66
N VAL A 152 3.96 19.27 14.38
CA VAL A 152 4.02 18.05 15.17
C VAL A 152 5.38 17.43 14.85
N LEU A 153 6.27 17.45 15.83
CA LEU A 153 7.54 16.74 15.76
C LEU A 153 7.21 15.25 15.79
N SER A 154 7.23 14.60 14.63
CA SER A 154 7.18 13.15 14.59
C SER A 154 8.45 12.58 15.21
N THR A 155 8.29 11.52 15.99
CA THR A 155 9.40 10.70 16.51
C THR A 155 10.16 9.99 15.39
N ASP A 156 9.57 9.89 14.19
CA ASP A 156 10.23 9.47 12.96
C ASP A 156 10.45 10.69 12.03
N PRO A 157 11.72 11.13 11.85
CA PRO A 157 12.07 12.26 10.99
C PRO A 157 11.60 12.13 9.53
N ALA A 158 11.37 10.90 9.02
CA ALA A 158 10.87 10.72 7.65
C ALA A 158 9.44 11.23 7.49
N CYS A 159 8.64 11.23 8.56
CA CYS A 159 7.28 11.76 8.50
C CYS A 159 7.28 13.30 8.37
N ALA A 160 8.33 13.97 8.85
CA ALA A 160 8.35 15.42 9.03
C ALA A 160 8.68 16.23 7.76
N GLY A 161 9.02 15.61 6.63
CA GLY A 161 9.58 16.31 5.46
C GLY A 161 8.69 16.40 4.22
N SER A 162 7.71 15.50 4.03
CA SER A 162 6.90 15.47 2.81
C SER A 162 5.57 14.74 2.96
N ASP A 163 4.62 14.99 2.05
CA ASP A 163 3.36 14.23 1.98
C ASP A 163 3.58 12.73 1.80
N PHE A 164 4.66 12.37 1.09
CA PHE A 164 5.04 10.98 0.88
C PHE A 164 5.61 10.34 2.15
N GLY A 165 6.36 11.12 2.94
CA GLY A 165 6.88 10.69 4.24
C GLY A 165 5.76 10.22 5.17
N TRP A 166 4.64 10.94 5.20
CA TRP A 166 3.47 10.53 5.97
C TRP A 166 2.81 9.24 5.48
N GLU A 167 2.71 9.03 4.17
CA GLU A 167 2.20 7.76 3.63
C GLU A 167 3.10 6.59 4.03
N LEU A 168 4.43 6.80 3.95
CA LEU A 168 5.41 5.81 4.33
C LEU A 168 5.34 5.48 5.83
N CYS A 169 5.15 6.49 6.68
CA CYS A 169 5.01 6.29 8.11
C CYS A 169 3.74 5.51 8.47
N VAL A 170 2.61 5.79 7.82
CA VAL A 170 1.39 4.99 8.02
C VAL A 170 1.61 3.55 7.56
N ALA A 171 2.25 3.32 6.41
CA ALA A 171 2.59 1.97 5.95
C ALA A 171 3.53 1.25 6.93
N GLY A 172 4.52 1.95 7.48
CA GLY A 172 5.42 1.44 8.52
C GLY A 172 4.68 1.08 9.82
N SER A 173 3.73 1.91 10.25
CA SER A 173 2.88 1.64 11.43
C SER A 173 1.98 0.43 11.23
N ILE A 174 1.41 0.25 10.04
CA ILE A 174 0.66 -0.97 9.69
C ILE A 174 1.55 -2.20 9.85
N ALA A 175 2.72 -2.19 9.23
CA ALA A 175 3.67 -3.30 9.32
C ALA A 175 4.12 -3.57 10.77
N ALA A 176 4.30 -2.53 11.58
CA ALA A 176 4.62 -2.65 13.00
C ALA A 176 3.50 -3.35 13.78
N VAL A 177 2.24 -2.96 13.56
CA VAL A 177 1.10 -3.59 14.24
C VAL A 177 0.91 -5.03 13.78
N GLU A 178 1.04 -5.33 12.49
CA GLU A 178 0.98 -6.71 11.98
C GLU A 178 2.09 -7.58 12.58
N HIS A 179 3.32 -7.04 12.73
CA HIS A 179 4.40 -7.72 13.43
C HIS A 179 4.04 -7.96 14.91
N MET A 180 3.48 -6.97 15.60
CA MET A 180 3.01 -7.14 16.99
C MET A 180 1.87 -8.17 17.11
N GLN A 181 1.02 -8.32 16.08
CA GLN A 181 0.03 -9.40 16.03
C GLN A 181 0.67 -10.77 15.93
N ILE A 182 1.71 -10.93 15.09
CA ILE A 182 2.47 -12.17 14.99
C ILE A 182 3.17 -12.51 16.32
N MET A 183 3.65 -11.49 17.04
CA MET A 183 4.27 -11.65 18.36
C MET A 183 3.26 -11.89 19.49
N GLY A 184 1.96 -11.73 19.23
CA GLY A 184 0.89 -11.89 20.21
C GLY A 184 0.81 -10.75 21.24
N THR A 185 1.40 -9.59 20.96
CA THR A 185 1.29 -8.39 21.83
C THR A 185 0.13 -7.48 21.42
N VAL A 186 -0.41 -7.64 20.20
CA VAL A 186 -1.63 -6.97 19.75
C VAL A 186 -2.56 -8.02 19.15
N ASP A 187 -3.83 -8.07 19.56
CA ASP A 187 -4.75 -9.08 18.99
C ASP A 187 -5.27 -8.66 17.60
N ALA A 188 -5.57 -7.37 17.41
CA ALA A 188 -6.17 -6.84 16.19
C ALA A 188 -5.58 -5.52 15.70
N LEU A 189 -5.36 -5.42 14.38
CA LEU A 189 -5.08 -4.16 13.67
C LEU A 189 -6.39 -3.44 13.29
N GLY A 190 -6.43 -2.13 13.53
CA GLY A 190 -7.43 -1.24 12.96
C GLY A 190 -6.83 0.11 12.55
N ALA A 191 -7.71 1.03 12.17
CA ALA A 191 -7.34 2.39 11.79
C ALA A 191 -8.17 3.41 12.57
N TYR A 192 -7.68 4.64 12.76
CA TYR A 192 -8.54 5.74 13.21
C TYR A 192 -8.50 6.91 12.23
N ASP A 193 -9.65 7.58 12.04
CA ASP A 193 -9.82 8.75 11.17
C ASP A 193 -9.31 8.60 9.72
N TRP A 194 -9.29 7.37 9.21
CA TRP A 194 -9.00 7.13 7.81
C TRP A 194 -10.19 7.50 6.93
N THR A 195 -9.93 8.36 5.95
CA THR A 195 -10.87 8.68 4.87
C THR A 195 -10.96 7.51 3.87
N VAL A 196 -11.93 7.55 2.95
CA VAL A 196 -12.01 6.56 1.85
C VAL A 196 -10.70 6.51 1.05
N HIS A 197 -10.05 7.66 0.85
CA HIS A 197 -8.77 7.72 0.16
C HIS A 197 -7.68 6.92 0.90
N TRP A 198 -7.54 7.12 2.21
CA TRP A 198 -6.59 6.36 3.03
C TRP A 198 -6.90 4.86 3.03
N LEU A 199 -8.18 4.51 3.18
CA LEU A 199 -8.63 3.11 3.10
C LEU A 199 -8.24 2.52 1.74
N GLN A 200 -8.58 3.16 0.61
CA GLN A 200 -8.22 2.66 -0.72
C GLN A 200 -6.71 2.56 -0.96
N ARG A 201 -5.94 3.50 -0.39
CA ARG A 201 -4.47 3.56 -0.54
C ARG A 201 -3.79 2.40 0.19
N PHE A 202 -4.20 2.09 1.42
CA PHE A 202 -3.48 1.13 2.26
C PHE A 202 -4.15 -0.23 2.40
N TRP A 203 -5.44 -0.38 2.06
CA TRP A 203 -6.06 -1.70 2.04
C TRP A 203 -5.26 -2.73 1.23
N PRO A 204 -4.70 -2.37 0.06
CA PRO A 204 -3.87 -3.31 -0.69
C PRO A 204 -2.59 -3.69 0.03
N LEU A 205 -2.09 -2.94 1.01
CA LEU A 205 -0.88 -3.31 1.76
C LEU A 205 -1.13 -4.30 2.88
N LEU A 206 -2.37 -4.41 3.36
CA LEU A 206 -2.68 -5.24 4.52
C LEU A 206 -2.51 -6.73 4.20
N HIS A 207 -1.89 -7.46 5.12
CA HIS A 207 -1.87 -8.92 5.12
C HIS A 207 -3.24 -9.47 5.49
N GLU A 208 -3.86 -8.88 6.52
CA GLU A 208 -5.21 -9.21 6.96
C GLU A 208 -6.14 -7.99 6.87
N PRO A 209 -7.43 -8.16 6.56
CA PRO A 209 -8.38 -7.06 6.60
C PRO A 209 -8.35 -6.32 7.95
N LEU A 210 -8.50 -4.99 7.91
CA LEU A 210 -8.67 -4.19 9.13
C LEU A 210 -9.78 -4.82 9.98
N ALA A 211 -9.50 -5.06 11.26
CA ALA A 211 -10.53 -5.54 12.16
C ALA A 211 -11.55 -4.44 12.44
N ALA A 212 -11.06 -3.22 12.67
CA ALA A 212 -11.90 -2.07 13.00
C ALA A 212 -11.41 -0.74 12.39
N VAL A 213 -12.33 0.21 12.27
CA VAL A 213 -12.02 1.63 12.06
C VAL A 213 -12.72 2.47 13.12
N GLN A 214 -11.97 3.34 13.80
CA GLN A 214 -12.54 4.37 14.65
C GLN A 214 -12.64 5.68 13.86
N LEU A 215 -13.82 6.30 13.85
CA LEU A 215 -14.06 7.56 13.15
C LEU A 215 -14.52 8.61 14.17
N THR A 216 -13.74 9.67 14.29
CA THR A 216 -14.08 10.88 15.02
C THR A 216 -15.02 11.71 14.14
N PHE A 217 -16.28 11.79 14.57
CA PHE A 217 -17.34 12.48 13.84
C PHE A 217 -17.56 13.85 14.46
N ASP A 218 -17.17 14.91 13.76
CA ASP A 218 -17.78 16.22 14.01
C ASP A 218 -19.13 16.25 13.29
N THR A 219 -20.19 16.78 13.90
CA THR A 219 -21.55 16.73 13.34
C THR A 219 -21.77 17.55 12.06
N PHE A 220 -20.73 18.23 11.57
CA PHE A 220 -20.70 18.99 10.33
C PHE A 220 -19.85 18.34 9.23
N ALA A 221 -18.97 17.39 9.57
CA ALA A 221 -18.05 16.74 8.65
C ALA A 221 -18.69 15.49 8.02
N SER A 222 -19.29 15.68 6.85
CA SER A 222 -19.71 14.58 5.97
C SER A 222 -18.56 13.68 5.49
N SER A 223 -17.30 14.01 5.79
CA SER A 223 -16.10 13.34 5.28
C SER A 223 -15.99 11.88 5.72
N HIS A 224 -16.35 11.55 6.97
CA HIS A 224 -16.20 10.20 7.51
C HIS A 224 -17.40 9.28 7.25
N ARG A 225 -18.53 9.82 6.77
CA ARG A 225 -19.69 8.99 6.37
C ARG A 225 -19.32 8.01 5.26
N ALA A 226 -18.56 8.46 4.27
CA ALA A 226 -18.18 7.61 3.14
C ALA A 226 -17.24 6.47 3.62
N ALA A 227 -16.33 6.77 4.54
CA ALA A 227 -15.43 5.78 5.15
C ALA A 227 -16.22 4.75 5.99
N ALA A 228 -17.15 5.21 6.84
CA ALA A 228 -17.99 4.32 7.64
C ALA A 228 -18.75 3.30 6.77
N LYS A 229 -19.40 3.78 5.70
CA LYS A 229 -20.11 2.90 4.74
C LYS A 229 -19.16 1.91 4.07
N TYR A 230 -18.01 2.40 3.59
CA TYR A 230 -17.02 1.58 2.91
C TYR A 230 -16.54 0.43 3.82
N CYS A 231 -16.28 0.72 5.09
CA CYS A 231 -15.87 -0.28 6.08
C CYS A 231 -16.98 -1.29 6.41
N LEU A 232 -18.20 -0.81 6.68
CA LEU A 232 -19.35 -1.68 6.97
C LEU A 232 -19.66 -2.64 5.81
N MET A 233 -19.59 -2.16 4.57
CA MET A 233 -19.77 -2.99 3.36
C MET A 233 -18.69 -4.07 3.20
N ARG A 234 -17.53 -3.89 3.84
CA ARG A 234 -16.40 -4.84 3.81
C ARG A 234 -16.30 -5.68 5.10
N GLY A 235 -17.29 -5.58 6.00
CA GLY A 235 -17.29 -6.32 7.26
C GLY A 235 -16.29 -5.81 8.29
N VAL A 236 -15.80 -4.57 8.15
CA VAL A 236 -14.92 -3.94 9.13
C VAL A 236 -15.75 -3.25 10.21
N GLN A 237 -15.44 -3.54 11.47
CA GLN A 237 -16.17 -2.99 12.61
C GLN A 237 -15.95 -1.47 12.69
N VAL A 238 -17.03 -0.71 12.85
CA VAL A 238 -16.93 0.75 13.01
C VAL A 238 -17.08 1.12 14.47
N LEU A 239 -16.17 1.97 14.96
CA LEU A 239 -16.27 2.68 16.23
C LEU A 239 -16.48 4.16 15.92
N MET A 240 -17.41 4.83 16.59
CA MET A 240 -17.66 6.26 16.41
C MET A 240 -17.32 7.04 17.67
N GLY A 241 -16.35 7.96 17.56
CA GLY A 241 -15.99 8.92 18.61
C GLY A 241 -16.41 10.35 18.26
N GLY A 242 -16.44 11.26 19.24
CA GLY A 242 -16.77 12.69 19.06
C GLY A 242 -18.25 13.00 18.74
N PHE A 243 -19.00 12.03 18.22
CA PHE A 243 -20.41 12.20 17.83
C PHE A 243 -21.33 12.52 19.02
N VAL A 244 -20.94 12.07 20.23
CA VAL A 244 -21.66 12.30 21.49
C VAL A 244 -21.39 13.69 22.08
N GLU A 245 -20.23 14.28 21.81
CA GLU A 245 -19.80 15.56 22.42
C GLU A 245 -20.51 16.77 21.82
N GLN A 246 -20.80 16.71 20.52
CA GLN A 246 -21.46 17.78 19.80
C GLN A 246 -22.55 17.19 18.92
N PRO A 247 -23.73 16.82 19.45
CA PRO A 247 -24.85 16.32 18.63
C PRO A 247 -25.32 17.33 17.56
N GLY A 248 -24.86 18.59 17.64
CA GLY A 248 -24.99 19.58 16.57
C GLY A 248 -26.46 19.77 16.15
N GLY A 249 -26.71 19.75 14.83
CA GLY A 249 -28.03 19.92 14.23
C GLY A 249 -29.07 18.83 14.58
N LEU A 250 -28.70 17.75 15.28
CA LEU A 250 -29.66 16.76 15.80
C LEU A 250 -30.46 17.29 16.99
N LEU A 251 -29.90 18.21 17.78
CA LEU A 251 -30.63 18.87 18.88
C LEU A 251 -31.93 19.50 18.37
N LEU A 252 -31.91 20.12 17.19
CA LEU A 252 -33.08 20.76 16.57
C LEU A 252 -34.25 19.77 16.38
N TYR A 253 -33.96 18.52 16.01
CA TYR A 253 -34.99 17.49 15.79
C TYR A 253 -35.51 16.90 17.11
N MET A 254 -34.66 16.86 18.13
CA MET A 254 -35.04 16.42 19.47
C MET A 254 -35.99 17.39 20.18
N PHE A 255 -36.03 18.66 19.78
CA PHE A 255 -37.03 19.62 20.28
C PHE A 255 -38.46 19.38 19.74
N PHE A 256 -38.65 18.51 18.75
CA PHE A 256 -39.99 18.18 18.22
C PHE A 256 -40.67 17.00 18.92
N ASP A 257 -39.96 16.31 19.82
CA ASP A 257 -40.54 15.26 20.67
C ASP A 257 -40.80 15.81 22.08
N ALA A 258 -41.99 15.53 22.62
CA ALA A 258 -42.50 16.14 23.85
C ALA A 258 -41.66 15.75 25.09
N GLN A 259 -41.12 14.54 25.09
CA GLN A 259 -40.29 14.02 26.19
C GLN A 259 -38.92 14.71 26.21
N THR A 260 -38.22 14.74 25.08
CA THR A 260 -36.91 15.40 24.93
C THR A 260 -37.01 16.93 24.98
N TYR A 261 -38.15 17.53 24.59
CA TYR A 261 -38.40 18.96 24.80
C TYR A 261 -38.41 19.32 26.30
N SER A 262 -39.07 18.50 27.13
CA SER A 262 -39.10 18.70 28.58
C SER A 262 -37.72 18.56 29.23
N GLU A 263 -36.92 17.60 28.77
CA GLU A 263 -35.53 17.42 29.20
C GLU A 263 -34.62 18.54 28.72
N ALA A 264 -34.86 19.06 27.52
CA ALA A 264 -34.12 20.19 27.00
C ALA A 264 -34.42 21.48 27.76
N VAL A 265 -35.67 21.72 28.14
CA VAL A 265 -36.06 22.81 29.06
C VAL A 265 -35.42 22.63 30.44
N ALA A 266 -35.17 21.38 30.87
CA ALA A 266 -34.46 21.06 32.11
C ALA A 266 -32.92 21.06 31.98
N GLY A 267 -32.35 21.45 30.84
CA GLY A 267 -30.91 21.48 30.61
C GLY A 267 -30.25 20.11 30.39
N ARG A 268 -31.02 19.04 30.16
CA ARG A 268 -30.55 17.65 29.97
C ARG A 268 -30.55 17.16 28.51
N ALA A 269 -30.78 18.05 27.54
CA ALA A 269 -30.88 17.70 26.11
C ALA A 269 -29.65 16.95 25.59
N ALA A 270 -28.46 17.42 25.94
CA ALA A 270 -27.21 16.82 25.50
C ALA A 270 -27.06 15.38 26.03
N SER A 271 -27.38 15.17 27.30
CA SER A 271 -27.36 13.86 27.96
C SER A 271 -28.32 12.86 27.33
N ALA A 272 -29.56 13.27 27.08
CA ALA A 272 -30.56 12.42 26.42
C ALA A 272 -30.16 12.09 24.99
N SER A 273 -29.54 13.06 24.29
CA SER A 273 -29.08 12.88 22.91
C SER A 273 -27.95 11.86 22.80
N ALA A 274 -26.99 11.90 23.72
CA ALA A 274 -25.90 10.95 23.82
C ALA A 274 -26.41 9.51 23.95
N ALA A 275 -27.36 9.30 24.87
CA ALA A 275 -27.90 7.99 25.14
C ALA A 275 -28.74 7.43 23.98
N VAL A 276 -29.61 8.26 23.40
CA VAL A 276 -30.40 7.86 22.22
C VAL A 276 -29.52 7.54 21.02
N VAL A 277 -28.49 8.35 20.77
CA VAL A 277 -27.54 8.13 19.68
C VAL A 277 -26.74 6.86 19.90
N ALA A 278 -26.25 6.62 21.12
CA ALA A 278 -25.50 5.42 21.44
C ALA A 278 -26.35 4.15 21.29
N ASP A 279 -27.60 4.19 21.76
CA ASP A 279 -28.55 3.09 21.58
C ASP A 279 -28.86 2.84 20.09
N TRP A 280 -29.11 3.91 19.33
CA TRP A 280 -29.33 3.82 17.88
C TRP A 280 -28.11 3.22 17.15
N LEU A 281 -26.89 3.69 17.42
CA LEU A 281 -25.67 3.13 16.84
C LEU A 281 -25.46 1.66 17.23
N ALA A 282 -25.74 1.30 18.48
CA ALA A 282 -25.69 -0.09 18.93
C ALA A 282 -26.68 -0.97 18.15
N THR A 283 -27.88 -0.47 17.80
CA THR A 283 -28.83 -1.23 16.94
C THR A 283 -28.30 -1.46 15.51
N LYS A 284 -27.27 -0.74 15.10
CA LYS A 284 -26.57 -0.89 13.82
C LYS A 284 -25.27 -1.68 13.93
N ASN A 285 -25.00 -2.30 15.09
CA ASN A 285 -23.73 -2.92 15.41
C ASN A 285 -22.53 -1.96 15.25
N VAL A 286 -22.73 -0.66 15.52
CA VAL A 286 -21.65 0.33 15.54
C VAL A 286 -21.28 0.60 16.99
N ALA A 287 -20.00 0.43 17.31
CA ALA A 287 -19.48 0.74 18.63
C ALA A 287 -19.33 2.26 18.81
N VAL A 288 -19.43 2.72 20.04
CA VAL A 288 -19.40 4.14 20.40
C VAL A 288 -18.28 4.39 21.39
N VAL A 289 -17.46 5.38 21.08
CA VAL A 289 -16.44 5.92 21.99
C VAL A 289 -17.05 7.10 22.71
N LEU A 290 -17.41 6.88 23.97
CA LEU A 290 -17.94 7.87 24.88
C LEU A 290 -16.84 8.89 25.20
N PRO A 291 -17.19 10.17 25.32
CA PRO A 291 -16.22 11.19 25.63
C PRO A 291 -15.75 11.09 27.06
N ALA A 292 -14.52 11.53 27.32
CA ALA A 292 -13.99 11.56 28.68
C ALA A 292 -14.86 12.44 29.58
N SER A 293 -15.52 13.47 29.03
CA SER A 293 -16.36 14.42 29.77
C SER A 293 -17.77 13.92 30.15
N ILE A 294 -18.09 12.65 29.88
CA ILE A 294 -19.43 12.10 30.16
C ILE A 294 -19.73 12.07 31.67
N ASP A 295 -20.96 12.45 32.05
CA ASP A 295 -21.39 12.47 33.44
C ASP A 295 -21.57 11.04 34.01
N PRO A 296 -21.11 10.75 35.24
CA PRO A 296 -21.24 9.42 35.86
C PRO A 296 -22.69 8.91 35.96
N GLY A 297 -23.66 9.79 36.19
CA GLY A 297 -25.07 9.41 36.19
C GLY A 297 -25.55 8.94 34.81
N GLN A 298 -25.02 9.53 33.73
CA GLN A 298 -25.31 9.11 32.36
C GLN A 298 -24.67 7.77 32.02
N LEU A 299 -23.45 7.50 32.50
CA LEU A 299 -22.80 6.18 32.34
C LEU A 299 -23.67 5.06 32.92
N THR A 300 -24.23 5.29 34.10
CA THR A 300 -25.11 4.32 34.76
C THR A 300 -26.37 4.05 33.94
N ASN A 301 -26.94 5.07 33.28
CA ASN A 301 -28.11 4.91 32.41
C ASN A 301 -27.77 4.19 31.10
N LEU A 302 -26.62 4.52 30.49
CA LEU A 302 -26.14 3.92 29.24
C LEU A 302 -25.78 2.44 29.39
N LEU A 303 -25.24 2.06 30.55
CA LEU A 303 -24.78 0.70 30.84
C LEU A 303 -25.81 -0.10 31.68
N GLY A 304 -26.86 0.56 32.17
CA GLY A 304 -27.89 -0.03 33.03
C GLY A 304 -28.82 -1.01 32.30
N PRO A 305 -29.61 -1.81 33.05
CA PRO A 305 -30.47 -2.85 32.49
C PRO A 305 -31.72 -2.28 31.78
N ASP A 306 -31.71 -2.32 30.45
CA ASP A 306 -32.85 -2.52 29.51
C ASP A 306 -34.13 -1.68 29.65
N GLU A 307 -34.11 -0.50 30.26
CA GLU A 307 -35.06 0.52 29.81
C GLU A 307 -34.55 1.04 28.47
N GLN A 308 -35.03 0.43 27.38
CA GLN A 308 -34.98 1.07 26.06
C GLN A 308 -35.43 2.52 26.27
N LEU A 309 -34.49 3.46 26.12
CA LEU A 309 -34.84 4.84 25.89
C LEU A 309 -35.64 4.81 24.59
N LEU A 310 -36.97 4.78 24.74
CA LEU A 310 -37.94 4.78 23.66
C LEU A 310 -37.82 6.13 22.95
N ALA A 311 -36.77 6.27 22.14
CA ALA A 311 -36.67 7.37 21.20
C ALA A 311 -37.93 7.32 20.34
N SER A 312 -38.62 8.44 20.23
CA SER A 312 -39.79 8.52 19.36
C SER A 312 -39.41 8.04 17.95
N ARG A 313 -40.34 7.35 17.29
CA ARG A 313 -40.11 6.82 15.93
C ARG A 313 -39.61 7.91 14.98
N SER A 314 -40.10 9.14 15.14
CA SER A 314 -39.66 10.32 14.38
C SER A 314 -38.17 10.64 14.56
N LEU A 315 -37.61 10.50 15.76
CA LEU A 315 -36.19 10.74 16.03
C LEU A 315 -35.32 9.64 15.41
N LEU A 316 -35.75 8.38 15.54
CA LEU A 316 -35.06 7.26 14.88
C LEU A 316 -35.11 7.39 13.36
N ASP A 317 -36.25 7.73 12.77
CA ASP A 317 -36.38 7.95 11.33
C ASP A 317 -35.54 9.17 10.87
N ALA A 318 -35.41 10.20 11.70
CA ALA A 318 -34.54 11.35 11.41
C ALA A 318 -33.05 10.98 11.47
N LEU A 319 -32.62 10.19 12.47
CA LEU A 319 -31.27 9.64 12.56
C LEU A 319 -30.98 8.71 11.37
N GLU A 320 -31.92 7.85 11.01
CA GLU A 320 -31.82 6.95 9.86
C GLU A 320 -31.77 7.71 8.53
N PHE A 321 -32.50 8.82 8.39
CA PHE A 321 -32.48 9.64 7.18
C PHE A 321 -31.22 10.51 7.08
N ARG A 322 -30.80 11.07 8.21
CA ARG A 322 -29.70 12.01 8.26
C ARG A 322 -28.37 11.32 8.24
N PHE A 323 -28.20 10.24 8.99
CA PHE A 323 -26.92 9.65 9.35
C PHE A 323 -26.61 8.39 8.57
N TRP A 324 -27.58 7.48 8.55
CA TRP A 324 -27.65 6.49 7.50
C TRP A 324 -28.14 7.19 6.23
N PRO A 325 -27.68 6.82 5.03
CA PRO A 325 -28.33 7.28 3.84
C PRO A 325 -29.64 6.48 3.70
N VAL A 326 -30.77 7.16 3.59
CA VAL A 326 -31.63 6.76 2.46
C VAL A 326 -30.79 7.10 1.22
N GLN A 327 -30.27 6.07 0.55
CA GLN A 327 -29.28 6.11 -0.54
C GLN A 327 -29.32 7.43 -1.33
N THR A 328 -28.37 8.31 -1.05
CA THR A 328 -28.20 9.58 -1.78
C THR A 328 -26.79 9.66 -2.35
N SER A 329 -26.71 9.18 -3.61
CA SER A 329 -25.76 9.52 -4.71
C SER A 329 -24.42 8.76 -4.85
N PRO A 330 -23.93 8.50 -6.09
CA PRO A 330 -24.62 8.05 -7.31
C PRO A 330 -24.06 6.71 -7.83
N MET A 331 -24.92 5.81 -8.34
CA MET A 331 -24.49 4.64 -9.10
C MET A 331 -24.68 4.93 -10.59
N LEU A 332 -23.60 4.92 -11.38
CA LEU A 332 -23.71 4.93 -12.83
C LEU A 332 -24.09 3.53 -13.30
N HIS A 333 -25.09 3.48 -14.18
CA HIS A 333 -25.63 2.25 -14.76
C HIS A 333 -25.26 2.22 -16.25
N GLU A 334 -24.76 1.07 -16.72
CA GLU A 334 -24.50 0.83 -18.15
C GLU A 334 -25.54 -0.17 -18.68
N ILE A 335 -26.13 0.15 -19.84
CA ILE A 335 -27.04 -0.75 -20.55
C ILE A 335 -26.16 -1.64 -21.43
N LEU A 336 -26.14 -2.94 -21.16
CA LEU A 336 -25.35 -3.87 -21.94
C LEU A 336 -25.98 -4.18 -23.31
N PRO A 337 -25.16 -4.53 -24.33
CA PRO A 337 -25.66 -5.04 -25.60
C PRO A 337 -26.51 -6.29 -25.42
N GLU A 338 -27.41 -6.52 -26.36
CA GLU A 338 -28.31 -7.67 -26.33
C GLU A 338 -27.54 -9.00 -26.31
N GLY A 339 -27.80 -9.83 -25.29
CA GLY A 339 -27.14 -11.14 -25.12
C GLY A 339 -25.89 -11.14 -24.24
N ALA A 340 -25.42 -10.00 -23.75
CA ALA A 340 -24.32 -9.95 -22.78
C ALA A 340 -24.80 -10.36 -21.38
N ALA A 341 -24.10 -11.29 -20.73
CA ALA A 341 -24.36 -11.67 -19.34
C ALA A 341 -23.79 -10.62 -18.38
N CYS A 342 -24.55 -10.25 -17.35
CA CYS A 342 -24.02 -9.40 -16.28
C CYS A 342 -23.04 -10.25 -15.44
N GLN A 343 -21.79 -9.82 -15.32
CA GLN A 343 -20.77 -10.55 -14.55
C GLN A 343 -20.91 -10.37 -13.03
N PHE A 344 -21.81 -9.49 -12.58
CA PHE A 344 -22.04 -9.17 -11.17
C PHE A 344 -23.55 -9.21 -10.89
N ASP A 345 -23.97 -10.01 -9.91
CA ASP A 345 -25.38 -10.14 -9.54
C ASP A 345 -25.89 -8.84 -8.90
N LEU A 346 -26.80 -8.16 -9.58
CA LEU A 346 -27.50 -6.99 -9.04
C LEU A 346 -28.80 -7.44 -8.37
N HIS A 347 -28.82 -7.49 -7.04
CA HIS A 347 -30.06 -7.68 -6.27
C HIS A 347 -30.70 -6.33 -5.93
N VAL A 348 -31.64 -5.86 -6.77
CA VAL A 348 -32.52 -4.73 -6.42
C VAL A 348 -33.66 -5.28 -5.58
N THR A 349 -33.67 -4.99 -4.28
CA THR A 349 -34.59 -5.64 -3.33
C THR A 349 -35.74 -4.73 -2.90
N GLY A 350 -35.72 -3.44 -3.25
CA GLY A 350 -36.72 -2.46 -2.82
C GLY A 350 -37.35 -1.61 -3.93
N PHE A 351 -38.63 -1.26 -3.74
CA PHE A 351 -39.39 -0.31 -4.56
C PHE A 351 -38.66 1.04 -4.73
N LEU A 352 -38.01 1.51 -3.66
CA LEU A 352 -37.31 2.79 -3.64
C LEU A 352 -35.99 2.76 -4.43
N GLU A 353 -35.24 1.66 -4.39
CA GLU A 353 -34.05 1.44 -5.21
C GLU A 353 -34.40 1.44 -6.70
N CYS A 354 -35.51 0.78 -7.06
CA CYS A 354 -36.02 0.78 -8.42
C CYS A 354 -36.41 2.19 -8.90
N ALA A 355 -37.16 2.96 -8.10
CA ALA A 355 -37.59 4.32 -8.45
C ALA A 355 -36.42 5.31 -8.61
N LEU A 356 -35.31 5.11 -7.88
CA LEU A 356 -34.11 5.94 -7.99
C LEU A 356 -33.27 5.60 -9.22
N ALA A 357 -33.05 4.31 -9.51
CA ALA A 357 -32.41 3.87 -10.76
C ALA A 357 -33.17 4.40 -12.00
N MET A 358 -34.51 4.38 -11.94
CA MET A 358 -35.40 4.91 -12.97
C MET A 358 -35.26 6.43 -13.19
N LYS A 359 -34.96 7.20 -12.13
CA LYS A 359 -34.79 8.65 -12.20
C LYS A 359 -33.44 9.05 -12.78
N ASP A 360 -32.40 8.26 -12.53
CA ASP A 360 -31.05 8.50 -13.07
C ASP A 360 -30.92 8.04 -14.53
N LEU A 361 -31.58 6.95 -14.92
CA LEU A 361 -31.68 6.55 -16.33
C LEU A 361 -32.37 7.63 -17.18
N ARG A 362 -33.37 8.34 -16.65
CA ARG A 362 -34.05 9.47 -17.34
C ARG A 362 -33.17 10.71 -17.54
N LYS A 363 -32.02 10.82 -16.87
CA LYS A 363 -31.08 11.95 -17.02
C LYS A 363 -29.94 11.68 -18.00
N SER A 364 -29.75 10.43 -18.40
CA SER A 364 -28.79 10.07 -19.45
C SER A 364 -29.33 10.52 -20.79
N GLU A 365 -28.56 11.29 -21.57
CA GLU A 365 -28.94 11.75 -22.92
C GLU A 365 -29.27 10.59 -23.90
N ALA A 366 -28.95 9.35 -23.52
CA ALA A 366 -29.33 8.13 -24.23
C ALA A 366 -30.80 7.70 -24.05
N VAL A 367 -31.57 8.35 -23.16
CA VAL A 367 -32.99 8.05 -22.91
C VAL A 367 -33.85 9.22 -23.39
N LEU A 368 -34.38 9.11 -24.60
CA LEU A 368 -35.23 10.15 -25.17
C LEU A 368 -36.61 10.15 -24.49
N PRO A 369 -37.15 11.34 -24.13
CA PRO A 369 -38.55 11.45 -23.74
C PRO A 369 -39.48 11.05 -24.90
N VAL A 370 -40.67 10.58 -24.54
CA VAL A 370 -41.70 9.90 -25.37
C VAL A 370 -42.02 10.57 -26.72
N ASP A 371 -41.66 11.84 -26.91
CA ASP A 371 -42.24 12.66 -27.97
C ASP A 371 -41.26 13.07 -29.07
N GLN A 372 -39.93 12.89 -28.96
CA GLN A 372 -38.99 13.47 -29.94
C GLN A 372 -37.70 12.68 -30.26
N GLY A 373 -37.79 11.50 -30.89
CA GLY A 373 -36.61 11.04 -31.65
C GLY A 373 -36.74 9.79 -32.53
N PRO A 374 -35.78 9.60 -33.45
CA PRO A 374 -35.81 8.59 -34.50
C PRO A 374 -35.45 7.19 -33.97
N ARG A 375 -35.92 6.19 -34.71
CA ARG A 375 -35.90 4.75 -34.43
C ARG A 375 -34.51 4.22 -34.03
N GLY A 376 -34.28 4.08 -32.72
CA GLY A 376 -33.20 3.33 -32.08
C GLY A 376 -33.70 2.76 -30.75
N CYS A 377 -33.17 1.62 -30.32
CA CYS A 377 -33.64 0.85 -29.15
C CYS A 377 -33.93 1.75 -27.94
N SER A 378 -35.21 1.88 -27.58
CA SER A 378 -35.65 2.67 -26.42
C SER A 378 -36.14 1.72 -25.33
N VAL A 379 -35.63 1.89 -24.11
CA VAL A 379 -36.08 1.13 -22.93
C VAL A 379 -37.39 1.75 -22.42
N TYR A 380 -38.48 0.98 -22.43
CA TYR A 380 -39.78 1.38 -21.90
C TYR A 380 -39.89 1.00 -20.43
N LEU A 381 -40.28 1.96 -19.59
CA LEU A 381 -40.41 1.73 -18.15
C LEU A 381 -41.84 2.07 -17.71
N GLY A 382 -42.56 1.08 -17.17
CA GLY A 382 -43.93 1.23 -16.66
C GLY A 382 -43.99 2.02 -15.35
N ASN A 383 -45.15 2.61 -15.05
CA ASN A 383 -45.31 3.55 -13.93
C ASN A 383 -45.51 2.90 -12.53
N ASN A 384 -45.66 1.58 -12.42
CA ASN A 384 -46.03 0.93 -11.15
C ASN A 384 -45.11 -0.27 -10.82
N CYS A 385 -44.23 -0.13 -9.82
CA CYS A 385 -43.34 -1.19 -9.32
C CYS A 385 -43.94 -1.99 -8.16
N ASN A 386 -45.15 -2.53 -8.29
CA ASN A 386 -45.85 -3.18 -7.17
C ASN A 386 -45.60 -4.70 -7.02
N SER A 387 -44.59 -5.29 -7.66
CA SER A 387 -44.22 -6.70 -7.42
C SER A 387 -42.71 -6.94 -7.64
N PHE A 388 -42.13 -7.88 -6.89
CA PHE A 388 -40.69 -8.26 -6.85
C PHE A 388 -40.05 -8.67 -8.20
N ALA A 389 -40.78 -8.62 -9.31
CA ALA A 389 -40.23 -8.70 -10.65
C ALA A 389 -39.90 -7.28 -11.14
N CYS A 390 -38.67 -6.82 -10.93
CA CYS A 390 -38.20 -5.58 -11.52
C CYS A 390 -38.37 -5.63 -13.05
N ALA A 391 -39.27 -4.80 -13.56
CA ALA A 391 -39.48 -4.38 -14.95
C ALA A 391 -39.31 -5.45 -16.05
N GLN A 392 -40.41 -6.05 -16.52
CA GLN A 392 -40.45 -6.51 -17.91
C GLN A 392 -40.64 -5.28 -18.82
N PRO A 393 -39.67 -4.91 -19.68
CA PRO A 393 -39.89 -3.87 -20.67
C PRO A 393 -40.93 -4.36 -21.69
N GLN A 394 -42.06 -3.65 -21.80
CA GLN A 394 -43.03 -3.89 -22.87
C GLN A 394 -42.67 -3.03 -24.08
N PHE A 395 -42.32 -3.66 -25.19
CA PHE A 395 -42.17 -3.00 -26.48
C PHE A 395 -43.55 -2.79 -27.13
N ARG A 396 -43.75 -1.70 -27.87
CA ARG A 396 -44.99 -1.46 -28.63
C ARG A 396 -45.26 -2.60 -29.61
N GLU A 397 -46.53 -3.02 -29.70
CA GLU A 397 -47.05 -4.08 -30.58
C GLU A 397 -46.81 -3.86 -32.09
N SER A 398 -46.37 -2.68 -32.53
CA SER A 398 -46.22 -2.38 -33.96
C SER A 398 -44.75 -2.23 -34.38
N GLY A 399 -44.14 -3.34 -34.74
CA GLY A 399 -42.82 -3.45 -35.39
C GLY A 399 -42.56 -4.91 -35.74
N MET A 400 -41.85 -5.19 -36.85
CA MET A 400 -41.74 -6.52 -37.49
C MET A 400 -41.07 -7.64 -36.65
N VAL A 401 -40.85 -7.44 -35.36
CA VAL A 401 -40.28 -8.45 -34.45
C VAL A 401 -41.14 -8.48 -33.18
N ALA A 402 -42.37 -8.98 -33.32
CA ALA A 402 -43.29 -9.16 -32.20
C ALA A 402 -43.16 -10.57 -31.61
N GLY A 403 -43.00 -10.66 -30.28
CA GLY A 403 -43.36 -11.87 -29.53
C GLY A 403 -42.25 -12.59 -28.76
N HIS A 404 -41.05 -12.04 -28.58
CA HIS A 404 -40.07 -12.60 -27.63
C HIS A 404 -39.65 -11.52 -26.62
N PRO A 405 -39.88 -11.72 -25.30
CA PRO A 405 -39.41 -10.79 -24.29
C PRO A 405 -37.88 -10.77 -24.30
N ARG A 406 -37.30 -9.65 -24.70
CA ARG A 406 -35.85 -9.41 -24.64
C ARG A 406 -35.56 -8.54 -23.43
N THR A 407 -34.97 -9.13 -22.40
CA THR A 407 -34.44 -8.42 -21.23
C THR A 407 -33.03 -7.97 -21.52
N LEU A 408 -32.75 -6.67 -21.42
CA LEU A 408 -31.37 -6.16 -21.38
C LEU A 408 -30.95 -6.07 -19.90
N PRO A 409 -29.85 -6.72 -19.49
CA PRO A 409 -29.34 -6.57 -18.13
C PRO A 409 -28.74 -5.18 -17.91
N VAL A 410 -29.04 -4.59 -16.75
CA VAL A 410 -28.44 -3.34 -16.27
C VAL A 410 -27.43 -3.70 -15.19
N CYS A 411 -26.15 -3.37 -15.38
CA CYS A 411 -25.10 -3.67 -14.41
C CYS A 411 -24.71 -2.41 -13.63
N GLN A 412 -24.51 -2.56 -12.31
CA GLN A 412 -23.93 -1.52 -11.45
C GLN A 412 -22.41 -1.55 -11.62
N LYS A 413 -21.86 -0.44 -12.12
CA LYS A 413 -20.42 -0.23 -12.19
C LYS A 413 -19.96 0.46 -10.91
N ASN A 414 -19.43 -0.28 -9.95
CA ASN A 414 -18.56 0.28 -8.91
C ASN A 414 -17.22 0.65 -9.57
N PHE A 415 -17.16 1.79 -10.25
CA PHE A 415 -15.90 2.34 -10.70
C PHE A 415 -15.55 3.52 -9.80
N ALA A 416 -14.48 3.35 -9.01
CA ALA A 416 -13.52 4.44 -8.87
C ALA A 416 -13.24 4.95 -10.29
N ASN A 417 -13.25 6.28 -10.50
CA ASN A 417 -12.94 6.86 -11.82
C ASN A 417 -11.82 6.07 -12.48
N LEU A 418 -12.06 5.54 -13.68
CA LEU A 418 -11.03 4.81 -14.42
C LEU A 418 -9.76 5.68 -14.41
N PRO A 419 -8.58 5.12 -14.11
CA PRO A 419 -7.36 5.90 -14.06
C PRO A 419 -7.21 6.75 -15.32
N ASP A 420 -6.73 7.98 -15.17
CA ASP A 420 -6.32 8.83 -16.30
C ASP A 420 -5.17 8.19 -17.09
N GLN A 421 -4.52 7.20 -16.47
CA GLN A 421 -3.53 6.33 -17.08
C GLN A 421 -4.14 5.33 -18.07
N GLY A 422 -3.46 5.15 -19.20
CA GLY A 422 -3.78 4.08 -20.13
C GLY A 422 -3.54 2.69 -19.55
N ARG A 423 -4.28 1.70 -20.05
CA ARG A 423 -4.11 0.30 -19.65
C ARG A 423 -2.67 -0.14 -19.90
N THR A 424 -1.97 -0.64 -18.88
CA THR A 424 -0.50 -0.83 -18.94
C THR A 424 -0.10 -2.25 -18.56
N LEU A 425 0.75 -2.87 -19.39
CA LEU A 425 1.45 -4.11 -19.08
C LEU A 425 2.86 -3.78 -18.58
N PHE A 426 3.15 -4.08 -17.32
CA PHE A 426 4.49 -3.97 -16.76
C PHE A 426 5.21 -5.30 -16.90
N LEU A 427 6.50 -5.23 -17.24
CA LEU A 427 7.37 -6.38 -17.43
C LEU A 427 8.61 -6.22 -16.56
N SER A 428 8.96 -7.26 -15.81
CA SER A 428 10.18 -7.30 -15.02
C SER A 428 10.75 -8.71 -14.96
N MET A 429 12.01 -8.84 -14.58
CA MET A 429 12.68 -10.13 -14.39
C MET A 429 13.25 -10.23 -12.99
N CYS A 430 13.07 -11.39 -12.39
CA CYS A 430 13.59 -11.72 -11.09
C CYS A 430 14.42 -12.98 -11.16
N MET A 431 15.72 -12.86 -10.91
CA MET A 431 16.65 -13.96 -11.06
C MET A 431 17.36 -14.26 -9.74
N GLY A 432 17.24 -15.51 -9.28
CA GLY A 432 17.83 -16.00 -8.03
C GLY A 432 16.97 -15.73 -6.78
N SER A 433 17.01 -16.67 -5.84
CA SER A 433 16.17 -16.63 -4.63
C SER A 433 16.52 -15.49 -3.66
N ASP A 434 17.82 -15.20 -3.47
CA ASP A 434 18.27 -14.13 -2.57
C ASP A 434 17.91 -12.75 -3.12
N TYR A 435 18.18 -12.54 -4.41
CA TYR A 435 17.82 -11.30 -5.10
C TYR A 435 16.31 -11.12 -5.18
N PHE A 436 15.55 -12.20 -5.40
CA PHE A 436 14.09 -12.16 -5.36
C PHE A 436 13.58 -11.64 -4.02
N GLU A 437 14.09 -12.20 -2.93
CA GLU A 437 13.66 -11.84 -1.58
C GLU A 437 13.94 -10.38 -1.23
N LYS A 438 15.11 -9.86 -1.64
CA LYS A 438 15.58 -8.54 -1.20
C LYS A 438 15.19 -7.40 -2.13
N PHE A 439 14.96 -7.67 -3.41
CA PHE A 439 14.66 -6.63 -4.40
C PHE A 439 13.30 -6.85 -5.05
N CYS A 440 13.06 -8.05 -5.60
CA CYS A 440 11.83 -8.32 -6.31
C CYS A 440 10.59 -8.28 -5.42
N ALA A 441 10.62 -8.89 -4.24
CA ALA A 441 9.45 -8.93 -3.38
C ALA A 441 9.07 -7.51 -2.88
N PRO A 442 10.02 -6.66 -2.43
CA PRO A 442 9.72 -5.24 -2.20
C PRO A 442 9.20 -4.50 -3.44
N PHE A 443 9.76 -4.75 -4.63
CA PHE A 443 9.24 -4.20 -5.89
C PHE A 443 7.79 -4.61 -6.14
N LEU A 444 7.46 -5.89 -5.98
CA LEU A 444 6.09 -6.42 -6.11
C LEU A 444 5.13 -5.82 -5.08
N ALA A 445 5.58 -5.66 -3.83
CA ALA A 445 4.81 -5.00 -2.79
C ALA A 445 4.56 -3.52 -3.14
N SER A 446 5.56 -2.81 -3.67
CA SER A 446 5.40 -1.43 -4.13
C SER A 446 4.44 -1.33 -5.33
N TYR A 447 4.45 -2.30 -6.24
CA TYR A 447 3.49 -2.38 -7.33
C TYR A 447 2.07 -2.59 -6.79
N ARG A 448 1.87 -3.53 -5.85
CA ARG A 448 0.58 -3.76 -5.17
C ARG A 448 0.11 -2.51 -4.41
N MET A 449 1.01 -1.78 -3.76
CA MET A 449 0.73 -0.50 -3.10
C MET A 449 0.15 0.55 -4.05
N VAL A 450 0.71 0.64 -5.25
CA VAL A 450 0.37 1.69 -6.22
C VAL A 450 -0.81 1.30 -7.11
N TYR A 451 -0.89 0.04 -7.53
CA TYR A 451 -1.84 -0.43 -8.54
C TYR A 451 -2.85 -1.45 -8.04
N GLY A 452 -2.69 -2.01 -6.82
CA GLY A 452 -3.56 -3.07 -6.29
C GLY A 452 -5.00 -2.64 -6.00
N GLY A 453 -5.28 -1.33 -5.94
CA GLY A 453 -6.63 -0.78 -5.81
C GLY A 453 -7.40 -0.63 -7.14
N VAL A 454 -6.74 -0.89 -8.27
CA VAL A 454 -7.34 -0.73 -9.61
C VAL A 454 -8.07 -2.01 -10.02
N ALA A 455 -9.09 -1.88 -10.88
CA ALA A 455 -9.85 -3.02 -11.38
C ALA A 455 -8.91 -4.11 -11.99
N PRO A 456 -9.13 -5.39 -11.66
CA PRO A 456 -8.30 -6.49 -12.18
C PRO A 456 -8.13 -6.45 -13.70
N GLY A 457 -6.90 -6.64 -14.16
CA GLY A 457 -6.53 -6.63 -15.58
C GLY A 457 -6.33 -5.25 -16.19
N TRP A 458 -6.62 -4.15 -15.48
CA TRP A 458 -6.35 -2.80 -15.97
C TRP A 458 -4.83 -2.50 -15.98
N HIS A 459 -4.14 -2.85 -14.91
CA HIS A 459 -2.70 -2.94 -14.89
C HIS A 459 -2.31 -4.38 -14.60
N THR A 460 -1.36 -4.90 -15.36
CA THR A 460 -0.83 -6.25 -15.16
C THR A 460 0.67 -6.16 -15.08
N LEU A 461 1.29 -6.78 -14.08
CA LEU A 461 2.74 -6.94 -13.98
C LEU A 461 3.09 -8.39 -14.24
N ARG A 462 3.77 -8.67 -15.35
CA ARG A 462 4.35 -9.99 -15.62
C ARG A 462 5.79 -10.02 -15.14
N VAL A 463 6.10 -11.01 -14.31
CA VAL A 463 7.44 -11.23 -13.77
C VAL A 463 8.00 -12.53 -14.31
N TRP A 464 9.12 -12.44 -15.02
CA TRP A 464 9.89 -13.62 -15.40
C TRP A 464 10.80 -14.04 -14.24
N ALA A 465 10.40 -15.10 -13.54
CA ALA A 465 11.10 -15.64 -12.37
C ALA A 465 12.07 -16.76 -12.78
N VAL A 466 13.37 -16.49 -12.70
CA VAL A 466 14.44 -17.41 -13.09
C VAL A 466 15.17 -17.92 -11.86
N GLY A 467 15.09 -19.23 -11.58
CA GLY A 467 15.83 -19.82 -10.45
C GLY A 467 15.41 -19.31 -9.07
N VAL A 468 14.14 -18.88 -8.92
CA VAL A 468 13.53 -18.50 -7.64
C VAL A 468 13.03 -19.76 -6.94
N ASN A 469 13.18 -19.83 -5.62
CA ASN A 469 12.70 -20.96 -4.83
C ASN A 469 11.17 -21.11 -4.98
N ALA A 470 10.69 -22.33 -5.22
CA ALA A 470 9.27 -22.60 -5.42
C ALA A 470 8.39 -22.13 -4.24
N SER A 471 8.87 -22.22 -2.99
CA SER A 471 8.10 -21.76 -1.83
C SER A 471 8.00 -20.22 -1.77
N GLN A 472 9.12 -19.51 -2.04
CA GLN A 472 9.12 -18.06 -2.16
C GLN A 472 8.20 -17.61 -3.30
N LEU A 473 8.27 -18.26 -4.45
CA LEU A 473 7.43 -17.90 -5.58
C LEU A 473 5.95 -18.19 -5.33
N GLN A 474 5.61 -19.29 -4.66
CA GLN A 474 4.24 -19.58 -4.29
C GLN A 474 3.70 -18.54 -3.30
N GLN A 475 4.48 -18.18 -2.27
CA GLN A 475 4.12 -17.11 -1.35
C GLN A 475 3.89 -15.79 -2.09
N ALA A 476 4.72 -15.46 -3.09
CA ALA A 476 4.56 -14.27 -3.92
C ALA A 476 3.30 -14.31 -4.78
N LYS A 477 2.95 -15.48 -5.35
CA LYS A 477 1.69 -15.67 -6.08
C LYS A 477 0.50 -15.45 -5.16
N ASP A 478 0.50 -16.05 -3.97
CA ASP A 478 -0.59 -15.93 -3.01
C ASP A 478 -0.78 -14.46 -2.58
N MET A 479 0.31 -13.73 -2.39
CA MET A 479 0.29 -12.35 -1.94
C MET A 479 -0.03 -11.34 -3.06
N PHE A 480 0.49 -11.52 -4.28
CA PHE A 480 0.47 -10.45 -5.30
C PHE A 480 -0.47 -10.70 -6.49
N SER A 481 -1.00 -11.91 -6.68
CA SER A 481 -1.86 -12.21 -7.84
C SER A 481 -3.15 -11.37 -7.86
N SER A 482 -3.71 -11.06 -6.68
CA SER A 482 -4.90 -10.21 -6.55
C SER A 482 -4.68 -8.78 -7.04
N ALA A 483 -3.43 -8.32 -7.08
CA ALA A 483 -3.02 -7.02 -7.61
C ALA A 483 -2.71 -7.04 -9.11
N GLY A 484 -2.97 -8.16 -9.81
CA GLY A 484 -2.67 -8.32 -11.23
C GLY A 484 -1.20 -8.64 -11.51
N VAL A 485 -0.49 -9.26 -10.56
CA VAL A 485 0.86 -9.78 -10.78
C VAL A 485 0.77 -11.22 -11.29
N GLU A 486 1.42 -11.48 -12.43
CA GLU A 486 1.51 -12.79 -13.08
C GLU A 486 2.98 -13.23 -13.10
N PHE A 487 3.23 -14.52 -12.87
CA PHE A 487 4.58 -15.07 -12.85
C PHE A 487 4.78 -16.08 -13.97
N GLU A 488 5.89 -15.97 -14.68
CA GLU A 488 6.39 -16.95 -15.63
C GLU A 488 7.68 -17.54 -15.10
N GLU A 489 7.77 -18.87 -15.02
CA GLU A 489 8.89 -19.56 -14.38
C GLU A 489 9.88 -20.10 -15.40
N SER A 490 11.16 -19.98 -15.11
CA SER A 490 12.22 -20.64 -15.87
C SER A 490 13.34 -21.10 -14.95
N SER A 491 14.03 -22.16 -15.34
CA SER A 491 15.20 -22.64 -14.59
C SER A 491 16.47 -21.99 -15.13
N LEU A 492 17.36 -21.59 -14.21
CA LEU A 492 18.66 -21.07 -14.57
C LEU A 492 19.44 -22.07 -15.45
N GLN A 493 19.37 -23.37 -15.09
CA GLN A 493 20.01 -24.44 -15.85
C GLN A 493 19.50 -24.54 -17.30
N ALA A 494 18.20 -24.32 -17.55
CA ALA A 494 17.66 -24.35 -18.90
C ALA A 494 18.17 -23.16 -19.72
N LEU A 495 18.20 -21.96 -19.16
CA LEU A 495 18.72 -20.77 -19.83
C LEU A 495 20.22 -20.87 -20.10
N SER A 496 21.03 -21.34 -19.14
CA SER A 496 22.45 -21.57 -19.35
C SER A 496 22.71 -22.60 -20.45
N ARG A 497 21.90 -23.66 -20.52
CA ARG A 497 22.00 -24.66 -21.60
C ARG A 497 21.64 -24.05 -22.94
N GLN A 498 20.53 -23.32 -23.02
CA GLN A 498 20.11 -22.63 -24.24
C GLN A 498 21.20 -21.65 -24.71
N TYR A 499 21.82 -20.92 -23.79
CA TYR A 499 22.92 -20.02 -24.10
C TYR A 499 24.15 -20.72 -24.64
N ALA A 500 24.56 -21.83 -24.01
CA ALA A 500 25.67 -22.64 -24.50
C ALA A 500 25.37 -23.23 -25.88
N GLU A 501 24.13 -23.64 -26.16
CA GLU A 501 23.72 -24.18 -27.47
C GLU A 501 23.68 -23.09 -28.55
N GLU A 502 23.22 -21.89 -28.23
CA GLU A 502 23.10 -20.76 -29.17
C GLU A 502 24.45 -20.07 -29.45
N HIS A 503 25.35 -20.00 -28.45
CA HIS A 503 26.55 -19.18 -28.50
C HIS A 503 27.87 -19.92 -28.21
N GLY A 504 27.87 -21.19 -27.81
CA GLY A 504 29.04 -21.90 -27.27
C GLY A 504 30.13 -22.36 -28.26
N HIS A 505 30.07 -22.01 -29.55
CA HIS A 505 31.12 -22.37 -30.51
C HIS A 505 31.70 -21.14 -31.21
N GLY A 506 32.92 -20.74 -30.80
CA GLY A 506 33.76 -19.76 -31.52
C GLY A 506 33.40 -18.29 -31.33
N SER A 507 32.42 -17.96 -30.47
CA SER A 507 31.92 -16.59 -30.23
C SER A 507 32.80 -15.75 -29.30
N GLY A 508 33.81 -16.35 -28.64
CA GLY A 508 34.62 -15.66 -27.63
C GLY A 508 33.89 -15.42 -26.29
N VAL A 509 32.63 -15.84 -26.18
CA VAL A 509 31.76 -15.68 -25.01
C VAL A 509 32.20 -16.52 -23.81
N GLU A 510 32.99 -17.58 -24.01
CA GLU A 510 33.57 -18.39 -22.93
C GLU A 510 34.38 -17.56 -21.92
N GLY A 511 34.95 -16.42 -22.35
CA GLY A 511 35.63 -15.47 -21.47
C GLY A 511 34.70 -14.58 -20.64
N TYR A 512 33.40 -14.50 -20.98
CA TYR A 512 32.39 -13.69 -20.29
C TYR A 512 31.74 -14.41 -19.10
N LEU A 513 31.75 -15.75 -19.12
CA LEU A 513 31.26 -16.59 -18.01
C LEU A 513 32.36 -16.99 -17.02
N HIS A 514 33.63 -16.67 -17.35
CA HIS A 514 34.79 -17.05 -16.55
C HIS A 514 35.65 -15.83 -16.27
N GLU A 515 35.40 -15.17 -15.14
CA GLU A 515 36.38 -14.24 -14.59
C GLU A 515 37.70 -14.96 -14.32
N ASN A 516 38.79 -14.35 -14.78
CA ASN A 516 40.12 -14.82 -14.45
C ASN A 516 40.44 -14.44 -12.99
N LEU A 517 40.03 -15.32 -12.06
CA LEU A 517 40.24 -15.20 -10.61
C LEU A 517 41.71 -14.98 -10.19
N SER A 518 42.67 -15.07 -11.12
CA SER A 518 44.10 -14.88 -10.86
C SER A 518 44.57 -13.41 -10.94
N LEU A 519 43.71 -12.45 -11.29
CA LEU A 519 44.06 -11.02 -11.35
C LEU A 519 43.36 -10.23 -10.23
N PRO A 520 44.04 -9.92 -9.11
CA PRO A 520 43.48 -9.10 -8.06
C PRO A 520 43.50 -7.62 -8.46
N GLY A 521 42.35 -6.95 -8.38
CA GLY A 521 42.30 -5.50 -8.14
C GLY A 521 41.91 -4.57 -9.29
N VAL A 522 41.25 -5.04 -10.35
CA VAL A 522 40.74 -4.14 -11.39
C VAL A 522 39.31 -4.50 -11.80
N ASP A 523 38.34 -4.42 -10.88
CA ASP A 523 37.11 -3.69 -11.20
C ASP A 523 36.25 -3.38 -9.97
N SER A 524 35.69 -2.18 -9.96
CA SER A 524 34.58 -1.75 -9.10
C SER A 524 33.23 -2.37 -9.49
N ALA A 525 33.22 -3.21 -10.54
CA ALA A 525 32.02 -3.85 -11.10
C ALA A 525 31.56 -5.10 -10.34
N THR A 526 32.46 -5.82 -9.66
CA THR A 526 32.17 -7.15 -9.09
C THR A 526 31.64 -7.14 -7.66
N GLY A 527 31.78 -6.01 -6.95
CA GLY A 527 31.26 -5.87 -5.59
C GLY A 527 31.85 -6.84 -4.56
N CYS A 528 33.10 -7.29 -4.76
CA CYS A 528 33.81 -8.06 -3.74
C CYS A 528 34.14 -7.16 -2.53
N HIS A 529 33.56 -7.45 -1.36
CA HIS A 529 33.73 -6.61 -0.16
C HIS A 529 34.46 -7.25 1.01
N GLU A 530 34.67 -8.56 1.00
CA GLU A 530 35.39 -9.24 2.09
C GLU A 530 36.51 -10.12 1.51
N CYS A 531 37.70 -9.54 1.51
CA CYS A 531 38.93 -10.33 1.42
C CYS A 531 39.29 -10.78 2.84
N ASP A 532 39.69 -12.04 3.00
CA ASP A 532 40.16 -12.55 4.27
C ASP A 532 41.24 -11.60 4.84
N PRO A 533 41.02 -10.99 6.02
CA PRO A 533 41.98 -10.04 6.58
C PRO A 533 43.33 -10.68 6.90
N LEU A 534 43.38 -12.01 7.06
CA LEU A 534 44.62 -12.78 7.24
C LEU A 534 45.25 -13.20 5.90
N ASN A 535 44.49 -13.13 4.80
CA ASN A 535 44.97 -13.47 3.48
C ASN A 535 44.30 -12.61 2.39
N PRO A 536 44.83 -11.39 2.12
CA PRO A 536 44.21 -10.43 1.19
C PRO A 536 44.17 -10.91 -0.28
N HIS A 537 44.72 -12.09 -0.57
CA HIS A 537 44.62 -12.76 -1.86
C HIS A 537 43.43 -13.75 -1.96
N ILE A 538 42.74 -14.02 -0.85
CA ILE A 538 41.54 -14.86 -0.80
C ILE A 538 40.35 -13.94 -0.55
N CYS A 539 39.78 -13.44 -1.64
CA CYS A 539 38.48 -12.78 -1.60
C CYS A 539 37.44 -13.84 -1.99
N LEU A 540 36.49 -14.12 -1.10
CA LEU A 540 35.33 -14.95 -1.43
C LEU A 540 34.37 -14.09 -2.26
N CYS A 541 34.71 -13.92 -3.53
CA CYS A 541 33.75 -13.43 -4.51
C CYS A 541 32.83 -14.60 -4.88
N ASP A 542 31.52 -14.34 -5.02
CA ASP A 542 30.63 -15.19 -5.81
C ASP A 542 30.43 -14.54 -7.19
N PRO A 543 31.45 -14.59 -8.08
CA PRO A 543 31.42 -13.90 -9.37
C PRO A 543 30.35 -14.48 -10.31
N GLY A 544 29.88 -15.71 -10.06
CA GLY A 544 28.91 -16.38 -10.94
C GLY A 544 27.53 -15.71 -10.99
N VAL A 545 27.10 -15.06 -9.89
CA VAL A 545 25.73 -14.53 -9.81
C VAL A 545 25.58 -13.20 -10.55
N HIS A 546 26.63 -12.39 -10.66
CA HIS A 546 26.53 -11.06 -11.27
C HIS A 546 26.60 -11.13 -12.80
N ASP A 547 27.53 -11.90 -13.38
CA ASP A 547 27.76 -11.90 -14.82
C ASP A 547 26.68 -12.67 -15.58
N GLU A 548 26.20 -13.79 -15.03
CA GLU A 548 25.10 -14.55 -15.63
C GLU A 548 23.81 -13.71 -15.71
N LYS A 549 23.51 -12.94 -14.66
CA LYS A 549 22.35 -12.03 -14.68
C LYS A 549 22.50 -10.98 -15.76
N VAL A 550 23.67 -10.36 -15.92
CA VAL A 550 23.89 -9.31 -16.92
C VAL A 550 23.73 -9.88 -18.33
N VAL A 551 24.28 -11.06 -18.61
CA VAL A 551 24.16 -11.72 -19.91
C VAL A 551 22.70 -12.09 -20.21
N PHE A 552 22.02 -12.78 -19.29
CA PHE A 552 20.64 -13.21 -19.50
C PHE A 552 19.65 -12.05 -19.55
N ASN A 553 19.88 -10.99 -18.76
CA ASN A 553 19.04 -9.80 -18.78
C ASN A 553 19.16 -9.02 -20.09
N ASN A 554 20.36 -8.95 -20.69
CA ASN A 554 20.51 -8.21 -21.95
C ASN A 554 19.93 -8.96 -23.15
N ILE A 555 20.03 -10.29 -23.19
CA ILE A 555 19.58 -11.07 -24.36
C ILE A 555 18.19 -11.68 -24.17
N TYR A 556 18.07 -12.62 -23.23
CA TYR A 556 16.86 -13.45 -23.16
C TYR A 556 15.68 -12.69 -22.61
N PHE A 557 15.93 -11.80 -21.65
CA PHE A 557 14.85 -10.98 -21.13
C PHE A 557 14.32 -10.01 -22.19
N LEU A 558 15.18 -9.44 -23.05
CA LEU A 558 14.71 -8.61 -24.15
C LEU A 558 13.94 -9.41 -25.22
N ARG A 559 14.36 -10.64 -25.53
CA ARG A 559 13.59 -11.58 -26.36
C ARG A 559 12.22 -11.89 -25.73
N TRP A 560 12.21 -12.14 -24.42
CA TRP A 560 10.98 -12.36 -23.66
C TRP A 560 10.06 -11.14 -23.72
N VAL A 561 10.59 -9.92 -23.57
CA VAL A 561 9.84 -8.66 -23.75
C VAL A 561 9.20 -8.58 -25.13
N GLY A 562 9.94 -8.91 -26.20
CA GLY A 562 9.40 -8.97 -27.56
C GLY A 562 8.25 -9.98 -27.68
N ALA A 563 8.42 -11.18 -27.14
CA ALA A 563 7.37 -12.21 -27.14
C ALA A 563 6.12 -11.78 -26.34
N GLN A 564 6.30 -11.10 -25.20
CA GLN A 564 5.18 -10.55 -24.42
C GLN A 564 4.43 -9.47 -25.21
N PHE A 565 5.13 -8.58 -25.91
CA PHE A 565 4.51 -7.57 -26.76
C PHE A 565 3.62 -8.21 -27.82
N GLU A 566 4.12 -9.21 -28.55
CA GLU A 566 3.35 -9.94 -29.58
C GLU A 566 2.15 -10.67 -29.00
N ALA A 567 2.33 -11.37 -27.87
CA ALA A 567 1.28 -12.15 -27.23
C ALA A 567 0.14 -11.28 -26.67
N THR A 568 0.40 -10.00 -26.37
CA THR A 568 -0.54 -9.12 -25.68
C THR A 568 -1.05 -7.94 -26.51
N GLN A 569 -0.61 -7.81 -27.77
CA GLN A 569 -1.02 -6.71 -28.67
C GLN A 569 -2.54 -6.59 -28.88
N ASN A 570 -3.27 -7.71 -28.77
CA ASN A 570 -4.73 -7.74 -28.91
C ASN A 570 -5.47 -7.74 -27.57
N SER A 571 -4.74 -7.66 -26.44
CA SER A 571 -5.32 -7.72 -25.10
C SER A 571 -5.87 -6.38 -24.63
N GLY A 572 -5.75 -5.31 -25.43
CA GLY A 572 -6.27 -3.97 -25.12
C GLY A 572 -5.37 -3.12 -24.24
N PHE A 573 -4.11 -3.53 -24.02
CA PHE A 573 -3.10 -2.67 -23.41
C PHE A 573 -2.73 -1.53 -24.36
N GLN A 574 -2.51 -0.33 -23.81
CA GLN A 574 -2.05 0.84 -24.56
C GLN A 574 -0.53 0.98 -24.47
N TYR A 575 0.03 0.60 -23.32
CA TYR A 575 1.44 0.68 -23.01
C TYR A 575 1.97 -0.65 -22.49
N MET A 576 3.22 -0.92 -22.80
CA MET A 576 4.07 -1.91 -22.16
C MET A 576 5.25 -1.18 -21.54
N VAL A 577 5.57 -1.47 -20.28
CA VAL A 577 6.66 -0.83 -19.54
C VAL A 577 7.61 -1.90 -19.03
N PHE A 578 8.84 -1.84 -19.49
CA PHE A 578 9.94 -2.63 -18.94
C PHE A 578 10.51 -1.90 -17.72
N ILE A 579 10.68 -2.60 -16.59
CA ILE A 579 11.25 -2.07 -15.35
C ILE A 579 12.21 -3.07 -14.69
N ASP A 580 13.42 -2.63 -14.32
CA ASP A 580 14.33 -3.43 -13.47
C ASP A 580 13.65 -3.74 -12.11
N SER A 581 13.84 -4.96 -11.62
CA SER A 581 13.21 -5.45 -10.39
C SER A 581 13.80 -4.91 -9.08
N ASP A 582 14.88 -4.11 -9.16
CA ASP A 582 15.43 -3.34 -8.05
C ASP A 582 14.89 -1.90 -8.05
N MET A 583 13.68 -1.70 -8.55
CA MET A 583 12.97 -0.42 -8.49
C MET A 583 11.81 -0.50 -7.50
N LEU A 584 11.43 0.60 -6.86
CA LEU A 584 10.26 0.68 -5.99
C LEU A 584 9.30 1.75 -6.49
N PHE A 585 8.04 1.40 -6.71
CA PHE A 585 7.00 2.36 -7.06
C PHE A 585 6.61 3.21 -5.84
N LEU A 586 6.65 4.52 -6.02
CA LEU A 586 6.08 5.50 -5.07
C LEU A 586 4.65 5.87 -5.49
N ARG A 587 4.44 6.04 -6.80
CA ARG A 587 3.23 6.61 -7.40
C ARG A 587 2.90 5.95 -8.75
N PRO A 588 1.64 6.05 -9.23
CA PRO A 588 1.27 5.61 -10.57
C PRO A 588 2.08 6.36 -11.64
N LEU A 589 2.32 5.74 -12.80
CA LEU A 589 3.04 6.38 -13.92
C LEU A 589 2.09 7.14 -14.88
N ASP A 590 0.93 7.54 -14.40
CA ASP A 590 -0.14 8.23 -15.12
C ASP A 590 0.34 9.50 -15.85
N LYS A 591 1.21 10.28 -15.21
CA LYS A 591 1.85 11.47 -15.80
C LYS A 591 2.61 11.17 -17.11
N PHE A 592 3.12 9.96 -17.27
CA PHE A 592 3.87 9.51 -18.44
C PHE A 592 3.03 8.65 -19.38
N LEU A 593 2.00 7.98 -18.86
CA LEU A 593 1.21 6.97 -19.57
C LEU A 593 -0.23 7.43 -19.75
N THR A 594 -0.44 8.59 -20.37
CA THR A 594 -1.77 9.20 -20.47
C THR A 594 -2.72 8.37 -21.33
N ARG A 595 -4.01 8.30 -20.95
CA ARG A 595 -5.02 7.49 -21.64
C ARG A 595 -5.39 8.03 -23.03
N GLN A 596 -5.30 9.34 -23.23
CA GLN A 596 -5.68 9.99 -24.50
C GLN A 596 -4.55 9.90 -25.54
N PRO A 597 -4.86 9.92 -26.84
CA PRO A 597 -3.89 9.74 -27.94
C PRO A 597 -2.82 10.85 -28.07
N ALA A 598 -2.68 11.73 -27.08
CA ALA A 598 -1.80 12.88 -27.05
C ALA A 598 -0.34 12.56 -26.67
N ALA A 599 0.03 11.31 -26.38
CA ALA A 599 1.42 10.97 -26.15
C ALA A 599 2.26 11.26 -27.40
N GLU A 600 3.23 12.17 -27.28
CA GLU A 600 4.08 12.63 -28.38
C GLU A 600 5.09 11.58 -28.86
N TRP A 601 5.23 10.47 -28.13
CA TRP A 601 6.19 9.40 -28.37
C TRP A 601 5.54 8.01 -28.49
N GLU A 602 6.26 7.09 -29.11
CA GLU A 602 5.92 5.67 -29.23
C GLU A 602 6.87 4.79 -28.39
N TYR A 603 8.13 5.21 -28.29
CA TYR A 603 9.14 4.63 -27.42
C TYR A 603 9.71 5.71 -26.48
N ALA A 604 9.90 5.39 -25.21
CA ALA A 604 10.59 6.27 -24.29
C ALA A 604 11.52 5.53 -23.32
N PHE A 605 12.58 6.19 -22.87
CA PHE A 605 13.58 5.63 -21.96
C PHE A 605 14.09 6.72 -21.01
N THR A 606 14.74 6.34 -19.92
CA THR A 606 15.27 7.34 -18.98
C THR A 606 16.65 7.90 -19.36
N VAL A 607 16.84 9.20 -19.13
CA VAL A 607 18.12 9.90 -19.28
C VAL A 607 18.44 10.71 -18.03
N TYR A 608 19.73 10.84 -17.71
CA TYR A 608 20.17 11.80 -16.72
C TYR A 608 20.32 13.17 -17.41
N ASP A 609 19.36 14.07 -17.17
CA ASP A 609 19.37 15.41 -17.77
C ASP A 609 20.26 16.37 -16.96
N LYS A 610 20.49 17.58 -17.49
CA LYS A 610 21.30 18.61 -16.82
C LYS A 610 20.74 19.11 -15.47
N LEU A 611 19.47 18.80 -15.21
CA LEU A 611 18.77 19.14 -13.96
C LEU A 611 18.86 17.99 -12.95
N HIS A 612 19.55 16.91 -13.28
CA HIS A 612 19.76 15.80 -12.37
C HIS A 612 20.81 16.18 -11.33
N GLU A 613 20.33 16.47 -10.12
CA GLU A 613 21.15 16.82 -8.97
C GLU A 613 21.43 15.60 -8.12
N VAL A 614 22.70 15.45 -7.74
CA VAL A 614 23.16 14.42 -6.81
C VAL A 614 24.02 15.07 -5.75
N PRO A 615 24.07 14.52 -4.54
CA PRO A 615 24.77 15.18 -3.44
C PRO A 615 26.29 15.04 -3.47
N TRP A 616 26.84 14.34 -4.46
CA TRP A 616 28.23 13.86 -4.44
C TRP A 616 29.07 14.18 -5.65
N GLY A 617 28.47 14.80 -6.65
CA GLY A 617 29.12 15.20 -7.88
C GLY A 617 28.39 16.39 -8.47
N SER A 618 29.00 17.00 -9.47
CA SER A 618 28.29 17.96 -10.29
C SER A 618 27.23 17.26 -11.15
N ASN A 619 26.13 17.95 -11.46
CA ASN A 619 25.11 17.45 -12.38
C ASN A 619 25.76 16.98 -13.70
N GLU A 620 26.77 17.71 -14.17
CA GLU A 620 27.51 17.36 -15.39
C GLU A 620 28.23 16.02 -15.25
N GLU A 621 28.92 15.75 -14.14
CA GLU A 621 29.63 14.48 -13.94
C GLU A 621 28.70 13.25 -13.92
N VAL A 622 27.46 13.39 -13.45
CA VAL A 622 26.51 12.29 -13.41
C VAL A 622 25.68 12.18 -14.68
N ALA A 623 25.31 13.31 -15.28
CA ALA A 623 24.46 13.36 -16.45
C ALA A 623 25.22 13.25 -17.78
N LYS A 624 26.55 13.39 -17.78
CA LYS A 624 27.39 13.41 -18.99
C LYS A 624 28.30 12.18 -19.09
N THR A 625 28.42 11.64 -20.29
CA THR A 625 29.41 10.62 -20.64
C THR A 625 30.79 11.26 -20.86
N ARG A 626 31.83 10.45 -21.08
CA ARG A 626 33.20 10.95 -21.30
C ARG A 626 33.30 11.84 -22.54
N ASN A 627 32.54 11.54 -23.60
CA ASN A 627 32.57 12.30 -24.85
C ASN A 627 31.44 13.32 -24.99
N GLY A 628 30.79 13.70 -23.88
CA GLY A 628 29.84 14.80 -23.88
C GLY A 628 28.41 14.46 -24.33
N HIS A 629 28.05 13.19 -24.29
CA HIS A 629 26.67 12.73 -24.50
C HIS A 629 25.91 12.69 -23.16
N VAL A 630 24.58 12.71 -23.22
CA VAL A 630 23.74 12.43 -22.05
C VAL A 630 23.92 10.98 -21.62
N ARG A 631 24.00 10.73 -20.31
CA ARG A 631 23.97 9.35 -19.80
C ARG A 631 22.58 8.77 -19.90
N LEU A 632 22.52 7.53 -20.34
CA LEU A 632 21.29 6.77 -20.46
C LEU A 632 21.06 5.94 -19.21
N ASN A 633 19.80 5.78 -18.82
CA ASN A 633 19.38 4.78 -17.86
C ASN A 633 18.37 3.88 -18.56
N ALA A 634 18.76 2.64 -18.81
CA ALA A 634 17.94 1.65 -19.50
C ALA A 634 17.00 0.88 -18.56
N GLY A 635 17.01 1.14 -17.25
CA GLY A 635 16.27 0.33 -16.29
C GLY A 635 14.76 0.52 -16.38
N ILE A 636 14.27 1.63 -16.94
CA ILE A 636 12.86 1.80 -17.28
C ILE A 636 12.71 2.24 -18.72
N GLN A 637 11.89 1.50 -19.47
CA GLN A 637 11.57 1.78 -20.87
C GLN A 637 10.08 1.62 -21.10
N PHE A 638 9.54 2.47 -21.96
CA PHE A 638 8.12 2.56 -22.24
C PHE A 638 7.89 2.31 -23.72
N PHE A 639 6.91 1.48 -24.01
CA PHE A 639 6.57 1.01 -25.34
C PHE A 639 5.07 1.21 -25.55
N ARG A 640 4.68 1.91 -26.61
CA ARG A 640 3.29 1.95 -27.04
C ARG A 640 3.01 0.73 -27.92
N TYR A 641 1.80 0.18 -27.85
CA TYR A 641 1.39 -0.88 -28.78
C TYR A 641 1.15 -0.32 -30.20
N THR A 642 2.23 -0.13 -30.96
CA THR A 642 2.21 0.25 -32.39
C THR A 642 3.05 -0.72 -33.21
N SER A 643 2.80 -0.79 -34.52
CA SER A 643 3.59 -1.61 -35.45
C SER A 643 5.05 -1.18 -35.52
N SER A 644 5.34 0.12 -35.41
CA SER A 644 6.71 0.64 -35.38
C SER A 644 7.48 0.15 -34.16
N VAL A 645 6.82 0.04 -33.01
CA VAL A 645 7.44 -0.48 -31.78
C VAL A 645 7.73 -1.98 -31.88
N ALA A 646 6.87 -2.77 -32.54
CA ALA A 646 7.15 -4.17 -32.80
C ALA A 646 8.45 -4.36 -33.62
N LEU A 647 8.58 -3.60 -34.72
CA LEU A 647 9.79 -3.60 -35.56
C LEU A 647 11.02 -3.12 -34.76
N TYR A 648 10.84 -2.08 -33.94
CA TYR A 648 11.89 -1.57 -33.08
C TYR A 648 12.39 -2.61 -32.07
N LEU A 649 11.50 -3.34 -31.41
CA LEU A 649 11.87 -4.38 -30.45
C LEU A 649 12.69 -5.50 -31.10
N SER A 650 12.29 -5.98 -32.29
CA SER A 650 13.06 -6.98 -33.04
C SER A 650 14.47 -6.46 -33.37
N ASN A 651 14.56 -5.23 -33.88
CA ASN A 651 15.84 -4.57 -34.14
C ASN A 651 16.69 -4.42 -32.89
N LEU A 652 16.11 -4.01 -31.77
CA LEU A 652 16.82 -3.81 -30.51
C LEU A 652 17.41 -5.12 -30.00
N VAL A 653 16.68 -6.24 -30.10
CA VAL A 653 17.21 -7.58 -29.79
C VAL A 653 18.41 -7.90 -30.66
N ARG A 654 18.30 -7.67 -31.98
CA ARG A 654 19.39 -7.96 -32.92
C ARG A 654 20.63 -7.12 -32.65
N ILE A 655 20.47 -5.82 -32.44
CA ILE A 655 21.56 -4.89 -32.14
C ILE A 655 22.24 -5.28 -30.82
N THR A 656 21.46 -5.59 -29.78
CA THR A 656 21.97 -6.05 -28.49
C THR A 656 22.80 -7.34 -28.64
N LEU A 657 22.34 -8.29 -29.46
CA LEU A 657 23.10 -9.50 -29.78
C LEU A 657 24.43 -9.17 -30.48
N ASP A 658 24.42 -8.28 -31.48
CA ASP A 658 25.65 -7.86 -32.15
C ASP A 658 26.64 -7.22 -31.17
N PHE A 659 26.17 -6.42 -30.20
CA PHE A 659 27.01 -5.87 -29.14
C PHE A 659 27.61 -6.95 -28.23
N VAL A 660 26.86 -7.96 -27.84
CA VAL A 660 27.37 -9.06 -27.02
C VAL A 660 28.37 -9.92 -27.78
N GLU A 661 28.08 -10.25 -29.04
CA GLU A 661 28.92 -11.15 -29.85
C GLU A 661 30.21 -10.48 -30.35
N GLN A 662 30.14 -9.20 -30.74
CA GLN A 662 31.23 -8.53 -31.45
C GLN A 662 31.90 -7.43 -30.64
N GLY A 663 31.25 -6.91 -29.60
CA GLY A 663 31.73 -5.77 -28.81
C GLY A 663 33.08 -5.98 -28.13
N HIS A 664 33.49 -7.24 -27.95
CA HIS A 664 34.74 -7.61 -27.28
C HIS A 664 35.85 -8.01 -28.25
N VAL A 665 35.56 -8.11 -29.55
CA VAL A 665 36.55 -8.48 -30.56
C VAL A 665 37.50 -7.30 -30.78
N GLN A 666 38.74 -7.46 -30.30
CA GLN A 666 39.82 -6.48 -30.49
C GLN A 666 40.28 -6.51 -31.96
N VAL A 667 39.81 -5.54 -32.75
CA VAL A 667 40.21 -5.39 -34.17
C VAL A 667 41.29 -4.30 -34.28
N PRO A 668 42.38 -4.51 -35.03
CA PRO A 668 43.35 -3.45 -35.33
C PRO A 668 42.67 -2.25 -36.00
N GLY A 669 42.62 -1.11 -35.31
CA GLY A 669 41.89 0.09 -35.74
C GLY A 669 40.66 0.45 -34.90
N GLY A 670 40.27 -0.41 -33.95
CA GLY A 670 39.11 -0.21 -33.06
C GLY A 670 37.80 -0.68 -33.71
N ASN A 671 36.96 -1.38 -32.94
CA ASN A 671 35.60 -1.72 -33.34
C ASN A 671 34.65 -0.62 -32.85
N VAL A 672 33.79 -0.11 -33.74
CA VAL A 672 32.77 0.91 -33.41
C VAL A 672 31.87 0.45 -32.24
N LEU A 673 31.54 -0.84 -32.17
CA LEU A 673 30.71 -1.39 -31.10
C LEU A 673 31.43 -1.32 -29.74
N THR A 674 32.74 -1.61 -29.72
CA THR A 674 33.57 -1.45 -28.52
C THR A 674 33.56 0.00 -28.03
N TRP A 675 33.65 0.97 -28.95
CA TRP A 675 33.57 2.39 -28.58
C TRP A 675 32.23 2.75 -27.89
N TYR A 676 31.10 2.27 -28.43
CA TYR A 676 29.79 2.51 -27.80
C TYR A 676 29.67 1.84 -26.42
N LEU A 677 30.22 0.64 -26.25
CA LEU A 677 30.23 -0.05 -24.95
C LEU A 677 31.09 0.69 -23.93
N GLU A 678 32.26 1.20 -24.32
CA GLU A 678 33.11 2.03 -23.47
C GLU A 678 32.42 3.35 -23.08
N GLU A 679 31.70 3.96 -24.03
CA GLU A 679 31.03 5.24 -23.83
C GLU A 679 29.79 5.14 -22.93
N PHE A 680 28.95 4.13 -23.13
CA PHE A 680 27.66 3.97 -22.43
C PHE A 680 27.67 2.87 -21.35
N LYS A 681 28.81 2.22 -21.08
CA LYS A 681 29.07 1.32 -19.94
C LYS A 681 28.09 0.15 -19.75
N GLY A 682 27.24 -0.15 -20.74
CA GLY A 682 26.28 -1.24 -20.67
C GLY A 682 25.67 -1.55 -22.04
N VAL A 683 25.47 -2.83 -22.32
CA VAL A 683 25.01 -3.32 -23.64
C VAL A 683 23.67 -2.69 -24.04
N SER A 684 22.67 -2.70 -23.14
CA SER A 684 21.37 -2.09 -23.40
C SER A 684 21.46 -0.58 -23.66
N GLN A 685 22.33 0.14 -22.93
CA GLN A 685 22.52 1.57 -23.12
C GLN A 685 23.22 1.87 -24.45
N ALA A 686 24.27 1.10 -24.78
CA ALA A 686 24.96 1.17 -26.07
C ALA A 686 24.02 0.89 -27.24
N ALA A 687 23.15 -0.11 -27.12
CA ALA A 687 22.13 -0.44 -28.13
C ALA A 687 21.10 0.69 -28.33
N ILE A 688 20.63 1.31 -27.24
CA ILE A 688 19.75 2.48 -27.31
C ILE A 688 20.48 3.65 -27.98
N ALA A 689 21.73 3.93 -27.57
CA ALA A 689 22.53 5.01 -28.15
C ALA A 689 22.79 4.81 -29.65
N TRP A 690 23.03 3.57 -30.06
CA TRP A 690 23.18 3.19 -31.46
C TRP A 690 21.90 3.50 -32.26
N VAL A 691 20.73 3.11 -31.75
CA VAL A 691 19.44 3.34 -32.42
C VAL A 691 19.10 4.83 -32.49
N VAL A 692 19.27 5.54 -31.37
CA VAL A 692 18.91 6.95 -31.27
C VAL A 692 19.87 7.82 -32.08
N GLY A 693 21.15 7.44 -32.17
CA GLY A 693 22.18 8.20 -32.84
C GLY A 693 22.78 9.30 -31.94
N LEU A 694 24.11 9.42 -31.97
CA LEU A 694 24.87 10.29 -31.07
C LEU A 694 24.51 11.78 -31.16
N HIS A 695 24.13 12.26 -32.34
CA HIS A 695 23.73 13.66 -32.54
C HIS A 695 22.50 14.04 -31.72
N ASN A 696 21.58 13.09 -31.49
CA ASN A 696 20.38 13.30 -30.67
C ASN A 696 20.68 13.24 -29.16
N LEU A 697 21.87 12.80 -28.78
CA LEU A 697 22.30 12.55 -27.41
C LEU A 697 23.35 13.54 -26.91
N LEU A 698 23.65 14.62 -27.64
CA LEU A 698 24.58 15.63 -27.17
C LEU A 698 24.07 16.28 -25.89
N TYR A 699 24.92 16.36 -24.85
CA TYR A 699 24.49 16.87 -23.55
C TYR A 699 23.96 18.30 -23.60
N GLU A 700 24.60 19.18 -24.38
CA GLU A 700 24.22 20.59 -24.49
C GLU A 700 22.97 20.82 -25.35
N ASP A 701 22.71 19.95 -26.33
CA ASP A 701 21.62 20.09 -27.30
C ASP A 701 20.92 18.74 -27.55
N CYS A 702 20.51 18.10 -26.46
CA CYS A 702 19.87 16.79 -26.53
C CYS A 702 18.50 16.90 -27.22
N GLU A 703 18.43 16.47 -28.48
CA GLU A 703 17.21 16.55 -29.29
C GLU A 703 16.14 15.56 -28.85
N ILE A 704 16.54 14.45 -28.23
CA ILE A 704 15.60 13.44 -27.72
C ILE A 704 15.16 13.70 -26.28
N CYS A 705 15.83 14.58 -25.54
CA CYS A 705 15.51 14.84 -24.15
C CYS A 705 14.19 15.61 -24.01
N TRP A 706 13.44 15.29 -22.95
CA TRP A 706 12.16 15.91 -22.63
C TRP A 706 12.20 17.45 -22.70
N PRO A 707 11.20 18.10 -23.32
CA PRO A 707 9.93 17.53 -23.80
C PRO A 707 9.92 17.12 -25.28
N LYS A 708 11.07 17.06 -25.96
CA LYS A 708 11.11 16.76 -27.40
C LYS A 708 10.89 15.27 -27.67
N ALA A 709 10.27 14.93 -28.80
CA ALA A 709 10.08 13.54 -29.26
C ALA A 709 10.35 13.43 -30.78
N PRO A 710 11.62 13.41 -31.21
CA PRO A 710 11.98 13.35 -32.62
C PRO A 710 11.49 12.06 -33.29
N VAL A 711 11.30 12.13 -34.61
CA VAL A 711 11.00 10.97 -35.46
C VAL A 711 12.30 10.39 -35.97
N LEU A 712 12.61 9.16 -35.54
CA LEU A 712 13.76 8.40 -36.01
C LEU A 712 13.37 7.63 -37.28
N GLU A 713 14.16 7.74 -38.34
CA GLU A 713 14.03 6.94 -39.56
C GLU A 713 14.96 5.73 -39.46
N MET A 714 14.38 4.52 -39.51
CA MET A 714 15.08 3.27 -39.25
C MET A 714 14.79 2.24 -40.35
N LEU A 715 15.63 1.21 -40.44
CA LEU A 715 15.39 0.01 -41.25
C LEU A 715 15.14 -1.18 -40.32
N SER A 716 14.12 -2.00 -40.59
CA SER A 716 13.91 -3.27 -39.89
C SER A 716 15.05 -4.25 -40.18
N GLU A 717 15.10 -5.36 -39.44
CA GLU A 717 16.03 -6.46 -39.69
C GLU A 717 15.93 -7.03 -41.12
N TYR A 718 14.78 -6.85 -41.78
CA TYR A 718 14.54 -7.24 -43.17
C TYR A 718 14.78 -6.11 -44.18
N GLY A 719 15.26 -4.95 -43.73
CA GLY A 719 15.54 -3.79 -44.58
C GLY A 719 14.31 -2.93 -44.91
N GLU A 720 13.19 -3.11 -44.23
CA GLU A 720 11.99 -2.30 -44.45
C GLU A 720 12.09 -0.97 -43.69
N PRO A 721 11.91 0.19 -44.36
CA PRO A 721 11.97 1.47 -43.68
C PRO A 721 10.75 1.69 -42.78
N PHE A 722 10.98 2.15 -41.55
CA PHE A 722 9.93 2.56 -40.63
C PHE A 722 10.32 3.82 -39.86
N LYS A 723 9.32 4.45 -39.24
CA LYS A 723 9.47 5.67 -38.44
C LYS A 723 9.09 5.39 -37.00
N LEU A 724 9.90 5.85 -36.06
CA LEU A 724 9.68 5.69 -34.63
C LEU A 724 9.78 7.03 -33.93
N LYS A 725 8.74 7.45 -33.21
CA LYS A 725 8.85 8.61 -32.31
C LYS A 725 9.45 8.18 -30.98
N ALA A 726 10.61 8.72 -30.63
CA ALA A 726 11.34 8.35 -29.41
C ALA A 726 11.54 9.55 -28.47
N GLN A 727 11.56 9.31 -27.16
CA GLN A 727 11.76 10.38 -26.16
C GLN A 727 12.60 9.91 -24.96
N GLY A 728 13.55 10.74 -24.54
CA GLY A 728 14.30 10.61 -23.30
C GLY A 728 13.58 11.31 -22.15
N LEU A 729 13.10 10.54 -21.18
CA LEU A 729 12.43 11.01 -19.98
C LEU A 729 13.44 11.28 -18.85
N PRO A 730 13.29 12.36 -18.08
CA PRO A 730 14.27 12.73 -17.07
C PRO A 730 14.23 11.76 -15.89
N ALA A 731 15.35 11.09 -15.62
CA ALA A 731 15.48 10.09 -14.56
C ALA A 731 15.12 10.64 -13.17
N ARG A 732 15.41 11.92 -12.87
CA ARG A 732 15.02 12.58 -11.61
C ARG A 732 13.51 12.59 -11.32
N LEU A 733 12.65 12.49 -12.34
CA LEU A 733 11.19 12.41 -12.16
C LEU A 733 10.71 10.96 -12.05
N LEU A 734 11.38 10.08 -12.78
CA LEU A 734 10.96 8.70 -12.92
C LEU A 734 11.66 7.81 -11.93
N ASN A 735 12.97 7.68 -12.03
CA ASN A 735 13.76 6.63 -11.44
C ASN A 735 15.13 7.17 -11.04
N GLN A 736 15.17 7.88 -9.91
CA GLN A 736 16.41 8.43 -9.37
C GLN A 736 17.26 7.28 -8.84
N ALA A 737 18.41 7.03 -9.51
CA ALA A 737 19.27 5.88 -9.24
C ALA A 737 20.33 6.11 -8.17
N GLU A 738 20.40 7.32 -7.66
CA GLU A 738 21.45 7.77 -6.78
C GLU A 738 20.83 8.53 -5.61
N SER A 739 21.61 8.68 -4.54
CA SER A 739 21.24 9.43 -3.34
C SER A 739 20.40 10.66 -3.64
N VAL A 740 19.22 10.74 -3.03
CA VAL A 740 18.38 11.95 -3.05
C VAL A 740 19.01 12.98 -2.13
N VAL A 741 18.91 14.26 -2.51
CA VAL A 741 19.35 15.35 -1.64
C VAL A 741 18.61 15.23 -0.30
N ASP A 742 19.38 15.22 0.79
CA ASP A 742 18.90 15.04 2.18
C ASP A 742 18.17 13.70 2.47
N GLY A 743 18.21 12.74 1.54
CA GLY A 743 17.52 11.47 1.73
C GLY A 743 16.00 11.52 1.55
N VAL A 744 15.46 12.65 1.07
CA VAL A 744 14.02 12.91 1.03
C VAL A 744 13.41 12.58 -0.33
N LEU A 745 12.37 11.74 -0.35
CA LEU A 745 11.62 11.44 -1.57
C LEU A 745 10.64 12.57 -1.92
N THR A 746 10.80 13.16 -3.11
CA THR A 746 10.02 14.34 -3.53
C THR A 746 8.62 13.98 -4.02
N LYS A 747 7.74 15.00 -4.14
CA LYS A 747 6.37 14.83 -4.68
C LYS A 747 6.30 14.49 -6.17
N ASP A 748 7.37 14.77 -6.90
CA ASP A 748 7.46 14.53 -8.34
C ASP A 748 8.12 13.21 -8.70
N MET A 749 8.63 12.47 -7.71
CA MET A 749 9.28 11.18 -7.94
C MET A 749 8.25 10.05 -8.03
N HIS A 750 8.34 9.21 -9.05
CA HIS A 750 7.41 8.10 -9.23
C HIS A 750 7.99 6.74 -8.86
N ILE A 751 9.30 6.55 -9.03
CA ILE A 751 10.04 5.32 -8.76
C ILE A 751 11.37 5.68 -8.11
N VAL A 752 11.82 4.84 -7.19
CA VAL A 752 13.18 4.86 -6.63
C VAL A 752 13.96 3.67 -7.19
N HIS A 753 15.18 3.90 -7.68
CA HIS A 753 16.09 2.82 -8.05
C HIS A 753 16.91 2.39 -6.83
N LEU A 754 16.89 1.11 -6.52
CA LEU A 754 17.79 0.46 -5.58
C LEU A 754 19.06 -0.05 -6.25
N LYS A 755 19.59 0.71 -7.22
CA LYS A 755 20.75 0.30 -8.03
C LYS A 755 22.06 0.89 -7.51
N GLY A 756 23.10 0.07 -7.60
CA GLY A 756 24.44 0.43 -7.19
C GLY A 756 24.94 -0.42 -6.03
N LEU A 757 26.26 -0.46 -5.90
CA LEU A 757 26.94 -1.30 -4.93
C LEU A 757 26.54 -1.00 -3.49
N TRP A 758 26.23 0.27 -3.21
CA TRP A 758 25.88 0.73 -1.87
C TRP A 758 24.52 0.20 -1.40
N TRP A 759 23.49 0.15 -2.27
CA TRP A 759 22.18 -0.44 -1.93
C TRP A 759 22.34 -1.90 -1.61
N ARG A 760 23.18 -2.60 -2.38
CA ARG A 760 23.54 -4.00 -2.10
C ARG A 760 24.20 -4.11 -0.72
N ILE A 761 25.19 -3.29 -0.38
CA ILE A 761 25.81 -3.33 0.96
C ILE A 761 24.79 -3.00 2.05
N LEU A 762 23.99 -1.95 1.89
CA LEU A 762 23.04 -1.50 2.90
C LEU A 762 21.92 -2.53 3.14
N ILE A 763 21.33 -3.05 2.07
CA ILE A 763 20.24 -4.04 2.14
C ILE A 763 20.76 -5.42 2.56
N LEU A 764 21.95 -5.83 2.09
CA LEU A 764 22.49 -7.16 2.38
C LEU A 764 23.17 -7.25 3.74
N ASN A 765 23.93 -6.22 4.11
CA ASN A 765 24.86 -6.28 5.24
C ASN A 765 24.56 -5.25 6.34
N SER A 766 23.55 -4.39 6.15
CA SER A 766 23.17 -3.32 7.09
C SER A 766 24.33 -2.39 7.48
N THR A 767 25.40 -2.34 6.69
CA THR A 767 26.56 -1.49 6.94
C THR A 767 26.48 -0.23 6.08
N ALA A 768 26.69 0.93 6.70
CA ALA A 768 26.85 2.17 5.95
C ALA A 768 28.20 2.16 5.23
N HIS A 769 28.21 2.60 3.97
CA HIS A 769 29.45 2.80 3.24
C HIS A 769 30.21 3.99 3.87
N PRO A 770 31.55 3.94 4.02
CA PRO A 770 32.35 5.03 4.61
C PRO A 770 32.42 6.32 3.76
N ILE A 771 31.78 6.35 2.59
CA ILE A 771 31.77 7.55 1.74
C ILE A 771 30.58 8.38 2.20
N GLU A 772 30.82 9.64 2.59
CA GLU A 772 29.85 10.59 3.13
C GLU A 772 28.51 10.59 2.39
N THR A 773 28.58 10.46 1.06
CA THR A 773 27.45 10.57 0.14
C THR A 773 26.74 9.24 -0.17
N ARG A 774 27.24 8.16 0.42
CA ARG A 774 26.70 6.79 0.37
C ARG A 774 26.27 6.31 1.77
N CYS A 775 26.09 7.25 2.69
CA CYS A 775 25.57 7.00 4.04
C CYS A 775 24.04 6.86 4.02
N LEU A 776 23.48 6.17 5.03
CA LEU A 776 22.03 5.99 5.20
C LEU A 776 21.27 7.33 5.21
N ALA A 777 21.86 8.38 5.78
CA ALA A 777 21.23 9.71 5.86
C ALA A 777 20.75 10.22 4.48
N TRP A 778 21.51 9.97 3.42
CA TRP A 778 21.21 10.42 2.06
C TRP A 778 20.20 9.54 1.30
N ASN A 779 19.72 8.47 1.92
CA ASN A 779 18.76 7.54 1.32
C ASN A 779 17.74 7.05 2.34
N SER A 780 17.49 7.84 3.38
CA SER A 780 16.73 7.42 4.54
C SER A 780 15.29 7.06 4.17
N ASP A 781 14.59 7.88 3.38
CA ASP A 781 13.21 7.60 2.96
C ASP A 781 13.13 6.39 2.03
N ALA A 782 14.06 6.26 1.09
CA ALA A 782 14.12 5.13 0.17
C ALA A 782 14.40 3.81 0.92
N HIS A 783 15.30 3.82 1.90
CA HIS A 783 15.60 2.68 2.74
C HIS A 783 14.39 2.31 3.61
N LYS A 784 13.73 3.30 4.23
CA LYS A 784 12.52 3.06 5.01
C LYS A 784 11.39 2.49 4.17
N LEU A 785 11.19 2.99 2.95
CA LEU A 785 10.24 2.41 2.01
C LEU A 785 10.58 0.96 1.71
N TRP A 786 11.84 0.69 1.36
CA TRP A 786 12.30 -0.68 1.15
C TRP A 786 12.04 -1.56 2.38
N THR A 787 12.41 -1.12 3.59
CA THR A 787 12.20 -1.83 4.86
C THR A 787 10.72 -2.13 5.07
N SER A 788 9.83 -1.13 4.94
CA SER A 788 8.38 -1.32 5.10
C SER A 788 7.82 -2.34 4.11
N LEU A 789 8.25 -2.28 2.85
CA LEU A 789 7.82 -3.22 1.80
C LEU A 789 8.41 -4.62 1.99
N TYR A 790 9.64 -4.70 2.50
CA TYR A 790 10.30 -5.96 2.82
C TYR A 790 9.63 -6.63 4.03
N LEU A 791 9.28 -5.87 5.07
CA LEU A 791 8.55 -6.39 6.23
C LEU A 791 7.11 -6.76 5.86
N ALA A 792 6.50 -6.03 4.92
CA ALA A 792 5.24 -6.45 4.30
C ALA A 792 5.37 -7.77 3.52
N TRP A 793 6.57 -8.22 3.16
CA TRP A 793 6.83 -9.51 2.53
C TRP A 793 7.31 -10.59 3.53
N ARG A 794 8.09 -10.19 4.53
CA ARG A 794 8.70 -11.01 5.59
C ARG A 794 8.36 -10.43 6.97
N PRO A 795 7.10 -10.51 7.42
CA PRO A 795 6.70 -9.89 8.68
C PRO A 795 7.32 -10.57 9.90
N GLN A 796 7.83 -11.81 9.75
CA GLN A 796 8.58 -12.52 10.78
C GLN A 796 10.07 -12.12 10.88
N HIS A 797 10.58 -11.30 9.96
CA HIS A 797 11.96 -10.81 10.04
C HIS A 797 11.99 -9.53 10.86
N VAL A 798 12.98 -9.44 11.75
CA VAL A 798 13.36 -8.17 12.37
C VAL A 798 14.55 -7.65 11.58
N ILE A 799 14.39 -6.54 10.87
CA ILE A 799 15.52 -5.85 10.27
C ILE A 799 16.21 -5.08 11.39
N ASP A 800 17.17 -5.71 12.05
CA ASP A 800 18.08 -5.01 12.95
C ASP A 800 19.15 -4.32 12.09
N THR A 801 18.81 -3.16 11.52
CA THR A 801 19.81 -2.31 10.89
C THR A 801 20.66 -1.68 11.99
N VAL A 802 21.59 -2.45 12.56
CA VAL A 802 22.72 -1.89 13.30
C VAL A 802 23.61 -1.21 12.25
N VAL A 803 23.24 0.02 11.90
CA VAL A 803 24.00 0.83 10.95
C VAL A 803 25.31 1.20 11.62
N ARG A 804 26.34 0.40 11.38
CA ARG A 804 27.69 0.73 11.79
C ARG A 804 28.08 2.02 11.07
N HIS A 805 28.24 3.10 11.82
CA HIS A 805 28.68 4.36 11.27
C HIS A 805 30.01 4.16 10.55
N GLY A 806 30.04 4.44 9.25
CA GLY A 806 31.29 4.65 8.56
C GLY A 806 31.95 5.89 9.15
N GLU A 807 33.25 5.82 9.45
CA GLU A 807 34.06 7.02 9.71
C GLU A 807 33.89 7.98 8.52
N GLY A 808 33.33 9.17 8.74
CA GLY A 808 33.13 10.18 7.69
C GLY A 808 31.70 10.40 7.21
N CYS A 809 30.70 9.67 7.73
CA CYS A 809 29.32 10.13 7.57
C CYS A 809 29.15 11.44 8.34
N PRO A 810 28.53 12.48 7.74
CA PRO A 810 28.33 13.72 8.47
C PRO A 810 27.36 13.40 9.62
N ARG A 811 27.57 14.01 10.80
CA ARG A 811 26.59 14.00 11.89
C ARG A 811 25.39 14.87 11.50
N THR A 812 24.72 14.54 10.41
CA THR A 812 23.49 15.18 9.94
C THR A 812 22.26 14.47 10.47
N SER A 813 22.45 13.37 11.20
CA SER A 813 21.41 12.79 12.02
C SER A 813 21.09 13.74 13.19
N TRP A 814 20.05 14.55 13.02
CA TRP A 814 19.30 15.20 14.09
C TRP A 814 18.90 14.20 15.20
N MET A 815 18.94 12.88 14.93
CA MET A 815 18.76 11.80 15.91
C MET A 815 19.89 11.76 16.97
N GLU A 816 20.99 12.52 16.80
CA GLU A 816 22.07 12.63 17.80
C GLU A 816 22.18 14.01 18.45
N VAL A 817 21.33 14.99 18.12
CA VAL A 817 21.29 16.21 18.93
C VAL A 817 20.71 15.80 20.28
N PRO A 818 21.48 15.83 21.39
CA PRO A 818 20.92 15.52 22.68
C PRO A 818 19.69 16.39 22.89
N GLU A 819 18.62 15.86 23.47
CA GLU A 819 17.37 16.60 23.68
C GLU A 819 17.60 17.99 24.33
N SER A 820 18.68 18.11 25.13
CA SER A 820 19.16 19.35 25.73
C SER A 820 19.68 20.43 24.75
N GLN A 821 20.05 20.08 23.53
CA GLN A 821 20.54 20.99 22.49
C GLN A 821 19.49 21.35 21.43
N LEU A 822 18.46 20.51 21.25
CA LEU A 822 17.32 20.80 20.36
C LEU A 822 16.58 22.09 20.74
N GLY A 823 16.52 22.42 22.04
CA GLY A 823 15.91 23.66 22.54
C GLY A 823 16.67 24.95 22.20
N SER A 824 17.92 24.86 21.71
CA SER A 824 18.77 26.03 21.42
C SER A 824 18.87 26.40 19.93
N LEU A 825 18.40 25.53 19.04
CA LEU A 825 18.44 25.70 17.59
C LEU A 825 17.14 26.27 17.01
N LEU A 826 16.10 26.41 17.82
CA LEU A 826 14.87 27.10 17.43
C LEU A 826 15.04 28.62 17.62
N PRO A 827 14.65 29.46 16.65
CA PRO A 827 14.57 30.90 16.84
C PRO A 827 13.64 31.19 18.03
N PRO A 828 14.00 32.10 18.96
CA PRO A 828 13.21 32.35 20.17
C PRO A 828 11.79 32.92 19.95
N ASP A 829 11.30 33.07 18.70
CA ASP A 829 10.01 33.70 18.37
C ASP A 829 9.27 33.03 17.19
N THR A 830 9.00 31.72 17.25
CA THR A 830 8.01 31.07 16.35
C THR A 830 7.10 30.09 17.07
#